data_AF-A0A433A4T7-F1
#
_entry.id   AF-A0A433A4T7-F1
#
_cell.length_a   1.000
_cell.length_b   1.000
_cell.length_c   1.000
_cell.angle_alpha   90.00
_cell.angle_beta   90.00
_cell.angle_gamma   90.00
#
_symmetry.space_group_name_H-M   'P 1'
#
loop_
_entity.id
_entity.type
_entity.pdbx_description
1 polymer ?
#
loop_
_entity_poly.entity_id
_entity_poly.type
_entity_poly.pdbx_seq_one_letter_code
_entity_poly.pdbx_strand_id
1 'polypeptide(L)'
;MTVSEDVLAAGQQVSTAAPEAIGDALNAALNRFIGNRLTAGGGQIVDLAGATSDQFASIVHTNPAANGPIQAPSDSVAAVIDVHDDLTLENLRQSYRRIANAKSLTKTPVPEGETRTNVTLGVVWAAQTALLLEAITDEIASLNQQTASTLWPDMIVVGTAIINYAVQFPSEPISGDYLPPAEGATATSAPAVYIVSVMRPTGAFTFNKMLSYLLAHLGVFSPGDDAARPNFAEVSEGVPPTAVTLHGYQYNLRGDLVPVPRQFYNDRYLSPRPFLVESEHGEPLAAIQYLPWADGAAILLHGKLPLEGLLVFFGPKVVGRGRVIRLKEGQISYVLPVTEVDFGAWLNRIQQQSNMIVKQDPGHFIVQKLADEGASSPYMARIFIGVLHLRDQIYTDPTKRSSFDAPYDYVTSALSSTRDSARKIAALWNDHQSKVASGNIAKIDGGGNIHVQENIDRDLRSEIETFLNAATRCLKTGMQNIARELGANIGFLFQQKDSFEKGIAALQATDPDLAAYLQQTRIWSEPMLKSRIDLEHGTWVLPRTGYAAENGAVKATEPTVAGKPASEFVDFTFDRLCCFVEELSSHCLRRKMPGSVTLTEIPLANRVSEVPERFRIALENGGQPTWRIAFHESRFENT
;
A
#
# COMPACT_ATOMS: atom_id res chain seq x y z
N MET A 1 -20.47 28.37 18.07
CA MET A 1 -19.68 27.92 16.91
C MET A 1 -18.41 27.33 17.48
N THR A 2 -18.13 26.06 17.21
CA THR A 2 -16.87 25.42 17.61
C THR A 2 -15.72 25.96 16.76
N VAL A 3 -14.48 25.77 17.20
CA VAL A 3 -13.29 26.14 16.40
C VAL A 3 -13.30 25.42 15.05
N SER A 4 -13.65 24.13 15.03
CA SER A 4 -13.74 23.33 13.80
C SER A 4 -14.79 23.89 12.84
N GLU A 5 -15.99 24.26 13.32
CA GLU A 5 -17.04 24.88 12.49
C GLU A 5 -16.58 26.20 11.86
N ASP A 6 -15.86 27.03 12.62
CA ASP A 6 -15.39 28.33 12.13
C ASP A 6 -14.27 28.19 11.09
N VAL A 7 -13.35 27.25 11.31
CA VAL A 7 -12.31 26.89 10.33
C VAL A 7 -12.94 26.34 9.05
N LEU A 8 -13.98 25.51 9.18
CA LEU A 8 -14.70 24.96 8.03
C LEU A 8 -15.35 26.08 7.20
N ALA A 9 -16.00 27.04 7.86
CA ALA A 9 -16.60 28.20 7.21
C ALA A 9 -15.55 29.07 6.50
N ALA A 10 -14.38 29.29 7.12
CA ALA A 10 -13.28 30.00 6.49
C ALA A 10 -12.73 29.23 5.28
N GLY A 11 -12.55 27.91 5.38
CA GLY A 11 -12.12 27.06 4.28
C GLY A 11 -13.10 27.06 3.09
N GLN A 12 -14.40 27.13 3.38
CA GLN A 12 -15.42 27.28 2.34
C GLN A 12 -15.29 28.61 1.60
N GLN A 13 -15.00 29.71 2.31
CA GLN A 13 -14.76 31.01 1.67
C GLN A 13 -13.53 30.99 0.77
N VAL A 14 -12.43 30.33 1.20
CA VAL A 14 -11.21 30.20 0.38
C VAL A 14 -11.48 29.38 -0.88
N SER A 15 -12.17 28.25 -0.75
CA SER A 15 -12.43 27.34 -1.89
C SER A 15 -13.47 27.85 -2.89
N THR A 16 -14.32 28.80 -2.50
CA THR A 16 -15.35 29.39 -3.36
C THR A 16 -14.99 30.80 -3.87
N ALA A 17 -13.82 31.31 -3.48
CA ALA A 17 -13.33 32.60 -3.97
C ALA A 17 -13.08 32.55 -5.47
N ALA A 18 -13.29 33.69 -6.14
CA ALA A 18 -12.89 33.86 -7.54
C ALA A 18 -11.37 33.68 -7.67
N PRO A 19 -10.85 33.17 -8.81
CA PRO A 19 -9.43 32.88 -9.01
C PRO A 19 -8.47 34.00 -8.55
N GLU A 20 -8.79 35.24 -8.88
CA GLU A 20 -8.01 36.43 -8.52
C GLU A 20 -8.06 36.80 -7.02
N ALA A 21 -9.06 36.31 -6.29
CA ALA A 21 -9.32 36.63 -4.89
C ALA A 21 -8.94 35.49 -3.92
N ILE A 22 -8.49 34.33 -4.42
CA ILE A 22 -8.13 33.16 -3.59
C ILE A 22 -7.04 33.55 -2.58
N GLY A 23 -6.01 34.29 -3.01
CA GLY A 23 -4.92 34.75 -2.14
C GLY A 23 -5.41 35.63 -0.99
N ASP A 24 -6.29 36.60 -1.28
CA ASP A 24 -6.85 37.50 -0.27
C ASP A 24 -7.78 36.75 0.71
N ALA A 25 -8.63 35.86 0.20
CA ALA A 25 -9.47 35.00 1.02
C ALA A 25 -8.64 34.10 1.94
N LEU A 26 -7.56 33.51 1.42
CA LEU A 26 -6.63 32.68 2.17
C LEU A 26 -5.94 33.49 3.28
N ASN A 27 -5.41 34.67 2.98
CA ASN A 27 -4.78 35.56 3.96
C ASN A 27 -5.78 35.97 5.05
N ALA A 28 -7.01 36.33 4.67
CA ALA A 28 -8.07 36.67 5.62
C ALA A 28 -8.40 35.48 6.53
N ALA A 29 -8.50 34.26 5.98
CA ALA A 29 -8.74 33.05 6.76
C ALA A 29 -7.58 32.75 7.72
N LEU A 30 -6.33 32.78 7.25
CA LEU A 30 -5.16 32.50 8.07
C LEU A 30 -5.01 33.49 9.23
N ASN A 31 -5.15 34.79 8.98
CA ASN A 31 -5.02 35.84 10.01
C ASN A 31 -6.03 35.71 11.15
N ARG A 32 -7.10 34.92 11.00
CA ARG A 32 -8.05 34.62 12.08
C ARG A 32 -7.52 33.59 13.08
N PHE A 33 -6.58 32.73 12.67
CA PHE A 33 -6.19 31.53 13.43
C PHE A 33 -4.70 31.42 13.75
N ILE A 34 -3.82 32.15 13.06
CA ILE A 34 -2.35 32.00 13.22
C ILE A 34 -1.77 32.67 14.49
N GLY A 35 -2.58 33.40 15.26
CA GLY A 35 -2.15 34.11 16.47
C GLY A 35 -1.99 35.62 16.26
N ASN A 36 -1.49 36.32 17.29
CA ASN A 36 -1.42 37.78 17.32
C ASN A 36 -0.05 38.33 16.90
N ARG A 37 1.00 37.50 16.92
CA ARG A 37 2.37 37.90 16.57
C ARG A 37 2.73 37.56 15.14
N LEU A 38 1.84 36.91 14.42
CA LEU A 38 2.02 36.47 13.05
C LEU A 38 1.01 37.19 12.15
N THR A 39 1.39 37.40 10.90
CA THR A 39 0.51 37.95 9.87
C THR A 39 0.72 37.15 8.59
N ALA A 40 -0.37 36.92 7.86
CA ALA A 40 -0.38 36.37 6.52
C ALA A 40 -0.70 37.46 5.49
N GLY A 41 0.13 37.59 4.46
CA GLY A 41 -0.08 38.56 3.38
C GLY A 41 0.74 38.27 2.14
N GLY A 42 0.36 38.85 1.00
CA GLY A 42 1.11 38.74 -0.24
C GLY A 42 2.41 39.55 -0.23
N GLY A 43 3.49 39.01 -0.78
CA GLY A 43 4.79 39.67 -0.73
C GLY A 43 5.95 38.86 -1.30
N GLN A 44 7.17 39.34 -1.03
CA GLN A 44 8.44 38.68 -1.33
C GLN A 44 9.25 38.50 -0.04
N ILE A 45 10.22 37.59 -0.07
CA ILE A 45 11.17 37.38 1.00
C ILE A 45 12.52 37.93 0.59
N VAL A 46 13.24 38.56 1.52
CA VAL A 46 14.62 39.01 1.33
C VAL A 46 15.51 38.48 2.44
N ASP A 47 16.67 37.94 2.10
CA ASP A 47 17.67 37.53 3.09
C ASP A 47 18.67 38.66 3.42
N LEU A 48 19.52 38.41 4.42
CA LEU A 48 20.55 39.37 4.85
C LEU A 48 21.60 39.66 3.76
N ALA A 49 21.75 38.79 2.77
CA ALA A 49 22.64 38.96 1.63
C ALA A 49 21.98 39.73 0.47
N GLY A 50 20.69 40.09 0.60
CA GLY A 50 19.92 40.79 -0.42
C GLY A 50 19.37 39.88 -1.52
N ALA A 51 19.46 38.56 -1.36
CA ALA A 51 18.78 37.62 -2.27
C ALA A 51 17.27 37.67 -2.01
N THR A 52 16.48 37.60 -3.08
CA THR A 52 15.01 37.75 -3.01
C THR A 52 14.31 36.54 -3.59
N SER A 53 13.18 36.17 -2.97
CA SER A 53 12.26 35.20 -3.56
C SER A 53 11.37 35.79 -4.64
N ASP A 54 10.69 34.91 -5.38
CA ASP A 54 9.50 35.29 -6.14
C ASP A 54 8.40 35.85 -5.23
N GLN A 55 7.41 36.52 -5.83
CA GLN A 55 6.24 37.01 -5.11
C GLN A 55 5.30 35.85 -4.79
N PHE A 56 4.82 35.74 -3.55
CA PHE A 56 3.83 34.75 -3.11
C PHE A 56 2.50 35.42 -2.77
N ALA A 57 1.41 34.67 -2.95
CA ALA A 57 0.07 35.11 -2.57
C ALA A 57 -0.09 35.19 -1.04
N SER A 58 0.62 34.34 -0.30
CA SER A 58 0.62 34.34 1.16
C SER A 58 2.00 33.99 1.71
N ILE A 59 2.54 34.88 2.53
CA ILE A 59 3.71 34.69 3.38
C ILE A 59 3.24 34.84 4.83
N VAL A 60 3.53 33.85 5.67
CA VAL A 60 3.26 33.90 7.11
C VAL A 60 4.54 34.34 7.82
N HIS A 61 4.52 35.49 8.47
CA HIS A 61 5.72 36.08 9.09
C HIS A 61 5.43 36.80 10.42
N THR A 62 6.47 37.00 11.23
CA THR A 62 6.39 37.64 12.56
C THR A 62 6.48 39.16 12.55
N ASN A 63 6.75 39.77 11.40
CA ASN A 63 6.92 41.22 11.29
C ASN A 63 5.63 41.89 10.77
N PRO A 64 4.75 42.43 11.61
CA PRO A 64 3.58 43.17 11.12
C PRO A 64 4.05 44.50 10.54
N ALA A 65 3.94 44.72 9.22
CA ALA A 65 4.25 46.02 8.62
C ALA A 65 3.20 46.47 7.60
N ALA A 66 3.05 47.81 7.57
CA ALA A 66 1.95 48.60 7.03
C ALA A 66 1.53 48.35 5.56
N ASN A 67 0.26 48.66 5.28
CA ASN A 67 -0.43 48.66 3.97
C ASN A 67 0.49 48.72 2.73
N GLY A 68 0.65 47.59 2.04
CA GLY A 68 1.36 47.49 0.75
C GLY A 68 1.99 46.10 0.51
N PRO A 69 2.53 45.83 -0.69
CA PRO A 69 3.27 44.60 -0.96
C PRO A 69 4.49 44.49 -0.02
N ILE A 70 4.54 43.40 0.73
CA ILE A 70 5.50 43.21 1.84
C ILE A 70 6.81 42.63 1.30
N GLN A 71 7.95 43.20 1.72
CA GLN A 71 9.24 42.51 1.69
C GLN A 71 9.57 42.03 3.10
N ALA A 72 9.39 40.73 3.35
CA ALA A 72 9.60 40.12 4.65
C ALA A 72 11.06 39.64 4.78
N PRO A 73 11.78 39.96 5.87
CA PRO A 73 13.08 39.36 6.15
C PRO A 73 12.97 37.84 6.30
N SER A 74 13.87 37.07 5.71
CA SER A 74 13.88 35.59 5.74
C SER A 74 13.76 35.01 7.16
N ASP A 75 14.43 35.62 8.13
CA ASP A 75 14.37 35.25 9.56
C ASP A 75 12.98 35.36 10.18
N SER A 76 12.13 36.23 9.65
CA SER A 76 10.77 36.45 10.16
C SER A 76 9.74 35.50 9.53
N VAL A 77 10.09 34.81 8.45
CA VAL A 77 9.14 34.02 7.65
C VAL A 77 9.03 32.59 8.17
N ALA A 78 7.83 32.22 8.57
CA ALA A 78 7.49 30.87 9.01
C ALA A 78 7.06 29.97 7.85
N ALA A 79 6.28 30.50 6.90
CA ALA A 79 5.75 29.73 5.78
C ALA A 79 5.51 30.58 4.53
N VAL A 80 5.55 29.94 3.37
CA VAL A 80 5.10 30.46 2.08
C VAL A 80 4.04 29.55 1.49
N ILE A 81 3.02 30.16 0.87
CA ILE A 81 1.96 29.43 0.18
C ILE A 81 1.87 29.96 -1.24
N ASP A 82 2.15 29.09 -2.21
CA ASP A 82 1.95 29.39 -3.62
C ASP A 82 0.55 28.95 -4.05
N VAL A 83 -0.23 29.88 -4.62
CA VAL A 83 -1.66 29.73 -4.83
C VAL A 83 -1.98 29.69 -6.31
N HIS A 84 -2.75 28.69 -6.71
CA HIS A 84 -3.25 28.49 -8.06
C HIS A 84 -4.77 28.29 -8.01
N ASP A 85 -5.46 28.63 -9.10
CA ASP A 85 -6.85 28.18 -9.28
C ASP A 85 -6.85 26.71 -9.72
N ASP A 86 -6.20 26.41 -10.84
CA ASP A 86 -6.06 25.07 -11.41
C ASP A 86 -4.62 24.56 -11.34
N LEU A 87 -4.42 23.38 -10.74
CA LEU A 87 -3.12 22.73 -10.67
C LEU A 87 -2.85 21.89 -11.91
N THR A 88 -1.91 22.35 -12.72
CA THR A 88 -1.30 21.59 -13.82
C THR A 88 0.08 21.06 -13.42
N LEU A 89 0.64 20.12 -14.19
CA LEU A 89 2.01 19.64 -13.95
C LEU A 89 3.05 20.75 -14.13
N GLU A 90 2.81 21.68 -15.05
CA GLU A 90 3.71 22.82 -15.24
C GLU A 90 3.64 23.79 -14.06
N ASN A 91 2.44 24.13 -13.59
CA ASN A 91 2.27 24.98 -12.40
C ASN A 91 2.90 24.32 -11.18
N LEU A 92 2.73 23.01 -10.99
CA LEU A 92 3.37 22.25 -9.90
C LEU A 92 4.90 22.38 -9.93
N ARG A 93 5.52 22.19 -11.11
CA ARG A 93 6.98 22.36 -11.29
C ARG A 93 7.42 23.78 -10.97
N GLN A 94 6.66 24.78 -11.39
CA GLN A 94 6.94 26.18 -11.08
C GLN A 94 6.83 26.46 -9.58
N SER A 95 5.78 25.97 -8.92
CA SER A 95 5.63 26.09 -7.47
C SER A 95 6.80 25.43 -6.72
N TYR A 96 7.25 24.25 -7.16
CA TYR A 96 8.43 23.58 -6.62
C TYR A 96 9.67 24.48 -6.68
N ARG A 97 9.95 25.09 -7.84
CA ARG A 97 11.09 25.99 -8.01
C ARG A 97 10.99 27.24 -7.14
N ARG A 98 9.81 27.87 -7.09
CA ARG A 98 9.56 29.09 -6.31
C ARG A 98 9.71 28.82 -4.80
N ILE A 99 9.11 27.72 -4.32
CA ILE A 99 9.25 27.30 -2.91
C ILE A 99 10.69 26.94 -2.59
N ALA A 100 11.39 26.21 -3.46
CA ALA A 100 12.80 25.88 -3.27
C ALA A 100 13.66 27.15 -3.19
N ASN A 101 13.40 28.15 -4.02
CA ASN A 101 14.06 29.45 -3.95
C ASN A 101 13.81 30.12 -2.58
N ALA A 102 12.55 30.23 -2.16
CA ALA A 102 12.19 30.81 -0.86
C ALA A 102 12.83 30.07 0.34
N LYS A 103 12.91 28.74 0.28
CA LYS A 103 13.55 27.90 1.30
C LYS A 103 15.08 27.98 1.28
N SER A 104 15.68 28.36 0.15
CA SER A 104 17.14 28.51 0.00
C SER A 104 17.68 29.85 0.52
N LEU A 105 16.80 30.81 0.83
CA LEU A 105 17.17 32.10 1.37
C LEU A 105 17.84 31.95 2.74
N THR A 106 18.96 32.64 2.92
CA THR A 106 19.79 32.49 4.12
C THR A 106 19.03 32.95 5.36
N LYS A 107 19.11 32.16 6.43
CA LYS A 107 18.57 32.53 7.74
C LYS A 107 19.66 32.50 8.81
N THR A 108 19.42 33.23 9.88
CA THR A 108 20.22 33.17 11.09
C THR A 108 20.11 31.75 11.67
N PRO A 109 21.25 31.06 11.89
CA PRO A 109 21.24 29.72 12.48
C PRO A 109 20.58 29.71 13.87
N VAL A 110 19.83 28.65 14.17
CA VAL A 110 19.28 28.44 15.51
C VAL A 110 20.41 28.08 16.47
N PRO A 111 20.55 28.77 17.63
CA PRO A 111 21.54 28.43 18.63
C PRO A 111 21.39 26.99 19.16
N GLU A 112 22.51 26.37 19.51
CA GLU A 112 22.51 25.02 20.05
C GLU A 112 21.68 24.94 21.35
N GLY A 113 20.80 23.94 21.44
CA GLY A 113 19.94 23.72 22.61
C GLY A 113 18.58 24.41 22.56
N GLU A 114 18.31 25.26 21.56
CA GLU A 114 16.97 25.79 21.34
C GLU A 114 16.08 24.78 20.60
N THR A 115 14.80 24.73 20.97
CA THR A 115 13.80 23.86 20.34
C THR A 115 13.06 24.53 19.19
N ARG A 116 13.37 25.80 18.88
CA ARG A 116 12.73 26.53 17.80
C ARG A 116 13.22 26.05 16.44
N THR A 117 12.37 26.13 15.42
CA THR A 117 12.79 25.97 14.03
C THR A 117 12.97 27.33 13.36
N ASN A 118 13.97 27.45 12.49
CA ASN A 118 14.11 28.58 11.58
C ASN A 118 13.59 28.26 10.17
N VAL A 119 13.15 27.02 9.89
CA VAL A 119 12.78 26.60 8.53
C VAL A 119 11.53 27.31 8.02
N THR A 120 11.58 27.79 6.77
CA THR A 120 10.39 28.20 6.03
C THR A 120 9.63 26.96 5.57
N LEU A 121 8.36 26.83 5.95
CA LEU A 121 7.47 25.80 5.43
C LEU A 121 6.92 26.22 4.05
N GLY A 122 6.86 25.31 3.10
CA GLY A 122 6.36 25.57 1.74
C GLY A 122 5.08 24.79 1.46
N VAL A 123 4.02 25.49 1.06
CA VAL A 123 2.74 24.89 0.66
C VAL A 123 2.42 25.26 -0.78
N VAL A 124 1.97 24.30 -1.57
CA VAL A 124 1.27 24.56 -2.83
C VAL A 124 -0.21 24.43 -2.57
N TRP A 125 -1.00 25.44 -2.93
CA TRP A 125 -2.44 25.44 -2.80
C TRP A 125 -3.09 25.61 -4.17
N ALA A 126 -4.06 24.74 -4.47
CA ALA A 126 -4.89 24.86 -5.66
C ALA A 126 -6.36 24.58 -5.35
N ALA A 127 -7.26 25.39 -5.90
CA ALA A 127 -8.69 25.20 -5.72
C ALA A 127 -9.18 23.93 -6.42
N GLN A 128 -8.63 23.62 -7.60
CA GLN A 128 -9.04 22.49 -8.42
C GLN A 128 -7.86 21.88 -9.22
N THR A 129 -8.11 20.71 -9.80
CA THR A 129 -7.24 20.11 -10.80
C THR A 129 -8.04 19.19 -11.72
N ALA A 130 -7.68 19.16 -13.00
CA ALA A 130 -8.13 18.13 -13.94
C ALA A 130 -7.23 16.88 -13.93
N LEU A 131 -6.09 16.92 -13.23
CA LEU A 131 -5.16 15.81 -13.14
C LEU A 131 -5.67 14.76 -12.14
N LEU A 132 -5.31 13.50 -12.41
CA LEU A 132 -5.41 12.46 -11.40
C LEU A 132 -4.37 12.71 -10.31
N LEU A 133 -4.76 12.54 -9.04
CA LEU A 133 -3.84 12.71 -7.92
C LEU A 133 -2.60 11.80 -8.04
N GLU A 134 -2.74 10.60 -8.60
CA GLU A 134 -1.60 9.71 -8.83
C GLU A 134 -0.58 10.29 -9.81
N ALA A 135 -1.03 11.05 -10.82
CA ALA A 135 -0.12 11.73 -11.74
C ALA A 135 0.63 12.88 -11.05
N ILE A 136 -0.04 13.57 -10.12
CA ILE A 136 0.60 14.59 -9.28
C ILE A 136 1.64 13.93 -8.36
N THR A 137 1.34 12.78 -7.76
CA THR A 137 2.28 12.06 -6.88
C THR A 137 3.50 11.53 -7.62
N ASP A 138 3.32 11.02 -8.84
CA ASP A 138 4.43 10.57 -9.68
C ASP A 138 5.37 11.74 -10.04
N GLU A 139 4.80 12.90 -10.35
CA GLU A 139 5.58 14.12 -10.63
C GLU A 139 6.31 14.62 -9.37
N ILE A 140 5.67 14.61 -8.19
CA ILE A 140 6.31 14.93 -6.91
C ILE A 140 7.52 14.01 -6.67
N ALA A 141 7.35 12.70 -6.88
CA ALA A 141 8.43 11.74 -6.69
C ALA A 141 9.62 12.01 -7.63
N SER A 142 9.33 12.37 -8.89
CA SER A 142 10.33 12.79 -9.88
C SER A 142 11.06 14.08 -9.45
N LEU A 143 10.32 15.08 -8.98
CA LEU A 143 10.88 16.36 -8.53
C LEU A 143 11.71 16.22 -7.25
N ASN A 144 11.30 15.34 -6.34
CA ASN A 144 12.02 15.02 -5.11
C ASN A 144 13.38 14.39 -5.38
N GLN A 145 13.54 13.62 -6.46
CA GLN A 145 14.84 13.06 -6.85
C GLN A 145 15.81 14.13 -7.38
N GLN A 146 15.28 15.25 -7.88
CA GLN A 146 16.06 16.32 -8.52
C GLN A 146 16.33 17.50 -7.58
N THR A 147 15.67 17.52 -6.42
CA THR A 147 15.68 18.64 -5.48
C THR A 147 16.14 18.15 -4.11
N ALA A 148 17.00 18.90 -3.42
CA ALA A 148 17.39 18.55 -2.06
C ALA A 148 16.17 18.54 -1.13
N SER A 149 16.10 17.59 -0.19
CA SER A 149 14.90 17.36 0.63
C SER A 149 14.52 18.51 1.56
N THR A 150 15.49 19.35 1.93
CA THR A 150 15.25 20.58 2.69
C THR A 150 14.50 21.64 1.89
N LEU A 151 14.42 21.51 0.57
CA LEU A 151 13.81 22.47 -0.36
C LEU A 151 12.48 21.99 -0.95
N TRP A 152 12.03 20.77 -0.65
CA TRP A 152 10.74 20.26 -1.11
C TRP A 152 9.59 21.11 -0.55
N PRO A 153 8.48 21.32 -1.27
CA PRO A 153 7.21 21.69 -0.65
C PRO A 153 6.84 20.65 0.40
N ASP A 154 6.34 21.09 1.55
CA ASP A 154 6.00 20.22 2.67
C ASP A 154 4.57 19.68 2.57
N MET A 155 3.70 20.42 1.88
CA MET A 155 2.32 20.05 1.61
C MET A 155 1.84 20.58 0.26
N ILE A 156 1.10 19.75 -0.47
CA ILE A 156 0.37 20.13 -1.66
C ILE A 156 -1.10 19.91 -1.37
N VAL A 157 -1.87 20.97 -1.57
CA VAL A 157 -3.30 21.00 -1.31
C VAL A 157 -4.01 21.25 -2.62
N VAL A 158 -4.92 20.34 -2.99
CA VAL A 158 -5.60 20.42 -4.28
C VAL A 158 -7.02 19.87 -4.18
N GLY A 159 -8.01 20.74 -4.44
CA GLY A 159 -9.42 20.37 -4.36
C GLY A 159 -9.80 19.83 -2.98
N THR A 160 -10.14 18.54 -2.92
CA THR A 160 -10.60 17.83 -1.72
C THR A 160 -9.56 16.85 -1.14
N ALA A 161 -8.29 16.99 -1.56
CA ALA A 161 -7.22 16.11 -1.14
C ALA A 161 -5.95 16.90 -0.79
N ILE A 162 -5.10 16.25 0.01
CA ILE A 162 -3.75 16.71 0.28
C ILE A 162 -2.73 15.62 -0.03
N ILE A 163 -1.54 16.05 -0.42
CA ILE A 163 -0.34 15.23 -0.50
C ILE A 163 0.69 15.85 0.42
N ASN A 164 1.16 15.09 1.41
CA ASN A 164 2.16 15.56 2.34
C ASN A 164 3.03 14.39 2.83
N TYR A 165 3.96 14.68 3.72
CA TYR A 165 4.86 13.67 4.28
C TYR A 165 4.41 13.30 5.69
N ALA A 166 4.50 12.01 6.02
CA ALA A 166 4.17 11.45 7.30
C ALA A 166 5.35 10.66 7.89
N VAL A 167 5.34 10.52 9.21
CA VAL A 167 6.39 9.83 9.96
C VAL A 167 5.95 8.40 10.24
N GLN A 168 6.84 7.44 10.00
CA GLN A 168 6.65 6.05 10.40
C GLN A 168 7.93 5.49 11.02
N PHE A 169 7.85 5.07 12.27
CA PHE A 169 8.94 4.33 12.91
C PHE A 169 8.88 2.85 12.52
N PRO A 170 10.03 2.15 12.47
CA PRO A 170 10.04 0.71 12.26
C PRO A 170 9.11 0.00 13.25
N SER A 171 8.31 -0.95 12.74
CA SER A 171 7.32 -1.72 13.50
C SER A 171 6.13 -0.92 14.06
N GLU A 172 6.00 0.37 13.76
CA GLU A 172 4.85 1.19 14.13
C GLU A 172 4.00 1.57 12.89
N PRO A 173 2.69 1.80 13.07
CA PRO A 173 1.90 2.46 12.04
C PRO A 173 2.38 3.91 11.84
N ILE A 174 1.85 4.58 10.81
CA ILE A 174 2.07 6.02 10.61
C ILE A 174 1.68 6.76 11.90
N SER A 175 2.63 7.53 12.45
CA SER A 175 2.50 8.15 13.77
C SER A 175 2.01 9.60 13.71
N GLY A 176 2.25 10.31 12.60
CA GLY A 176 1.83 11.69 12.42
C GLY A 176 2.35 12.32 11.13
N ASP A 177 2.08 13.61 10.94
CA ASP A 177 2.69 14.37 9.84
C ASP A 177 4.15 14.67 10.13
N TYR A 178 4.96 14.68 9.07
CA TYR A 178 6.35 15.06 9.14
C TYR A 178 6.47 16.58 9.05
N LEU A 179 7.11 17.19 10.05
CA LEU A 179 7.57 18.57 10.01
C LEU A 179 9.07 18.57 9.71
N PRO A 180 9.56 19.44 8.81
CA PRO A 180 10.98 19.51 8.50
C PRO A 180 11.77 19.91 9.75
N PRO A 181 12.90 19.24 10.04
CA PRO A 181 13.74 19.56 11.18
C PRO A 181 14.37 20.95 10.99
N ALA A 182 14.77 21.59 12.10
CA ALA A 182 15.51 22.84 12.04
C ALA A 182 16.78 22.70 11.18
N GLU A 183 17.23 23.80 10.59
CA GLU A 183 18.41 23.79 9.71
C GLU A 183 19.64 23.21 10.43
N GLY A 184 20.30 22.26 9.77
CA GLY A 184 21.48 21.59 10.32
C GLY A 184 21.22 20.51 11.38
N ALA A 185 19.97 20.32 11.84
CA ALA A 185 19.66 19.38 12.93
C ALA A 185 19.96 17.91 12.60
N THR A 186 19.97 17.54 11.32
CA THR A 186 20.26 16.17 10.84
C THR A 186 21.69 16.00 10.31
N ALA A 187 22.51 17.06 10.27
CA ALA A 187 23.82 17.02 9.62
C ALA A 187 24.84 16.10 10.32
N THR A 188 24.72 15.92 11.64
CA THR A 188 25.65 15.12 12.45
C THR A 188 25.09 13.76 12.83
N SER A 189 23.77 13.67 13.01
CA SER A 189 23.05 12.45 13.35
C SER A 189 21.61 12.58 12.87
N ALA A 190 21.08 11.55 12.20
CA ALA A 190 19.72 11.54 11.72
C ALA A 190 18.88 10.42 12.38
N PRO A 191 17.59 10.69 12.67
CA PRO A 191 16.71 9.69 13.27
C PRO A 191 16.47 8.52 12.31
N ALA A 192 16.42 7.30 12.85
CA ALA A 192 16.05 6.10 12.11
C ALA A 192 14.52 6.04 11.96
N VAL A 193 14.02 6.77 10.98
CA VAL A 193 12.59 6.93 10.72
C VAL A 193 12.32 6.98 9.23
N TYR A 194 11.20 6.40 8.83
CA TYR A 194 10.71 6.50 7.45
C TYR A 194 9.84 7.74 7.32
N ILE A 195 10.13 8.54 6.29
CA ILE A 195 9.31 9.67 5.87
C ILE A 195 8.52 9.20 4.66
N VAL A 196 7.21 9.05 4.80
CA VAL A 196 6.35 8.45 3.78
C VAL A 196 5.51 9.56 3.16
N SER A 197 5.61 9.73 1.85
CA SER A 197 4.65 10.55 1.10
C SER A 197 3.29 9.87 1.13
N VAL A 198 2.27 10.62 1.52
CA VAL A 198 0.91 10.14 1.68
C VAL A 198 -0.08 11.06 1.01
N MET A 199 -1.12 10.47 0.47
CA MET A 199 -2.29 11.15 -0.04
C MET A 199 -3.46 10.94 0.92
N ARG A 200 -4.16 12.02 1.27
CA ARG A 200 -5.29 11.98 2.22
C ARG A 200 -6.52 12.67 1.67
N PRO A 201 -7.72 12.08 1.82
CA PRO A 201 -8.95 12.80 1.59
C PRO A 201 -9.21 13.75 2.76
N THR A 202 -9.73 14.93 2.49
CA THR A 202 -10.11 15.89 3.56
C THR A 202 -11.62 16.10 3.66
N GLY A 203 -12.41 15.36 2.87
CA GLY A 203 -13.86 15.51 2.82
C GLY A 203 -14.25 16.74 1.98
N ALA A 204 -15.01 17.67 2.57
CA ALA A 204 -15.55 18.83 1.86
C ALA A 204 -14.51 19.93 1.57
N PHE A 205 -13.55 20.15 2.47
CA PHE A 205 -12.54 21.21 2.33
C PHE A 205 -11.18 20.75 2.84
N THR A 206 -10.11 21.30 2.27
CA THR A 206 -8.71 20.96 2.58
C THR A 206 -8.04 21.93 3.55
N PHE A 207 -8.68 23.08 3.79
CA PHE A 207 -8.10 24.19 4.56
C PHE A 207 -7.85 23.81 6.03
N ASN A 208 -8.77 23.11 6.67
CA ASN A 208 -8.64 22.67 8.06
C ASN A 208 -7.39 21.80 8.28
N LYS A 209 -7.12 20.84 7.38
CA LYS A 209 -5.95 19.99 7.48
C LYS A 209 -4.65 20.76 7.21
N MET A 210 -4.63 21.65 6.22
CA MET A 210 -3.50 22.52 5.94
C MET A 210 -3.21 23.47 7.11
N LEU A 211 -4.26 24.07 7.69
CA LEU A 211 -4.17 24.94 8.85
C LEU A 211 -3.66 24.17 10.08
N SER A 212 -4.18 22.98 10.35
CA SER A 212 -3.70 22.13 11.46
C SER A 212 -2.19 21.83 11.34
N TYR A 213 -1.73 21.50 10.13
CA TYR A 213 -0.31 21.29 9.85
C TYR A 213 0.53 22.57 10.03
N LEU A 214 0.02 23.70 9.52
CA LEU A 214 0.67 25.00 9.69
C LEU A 214 0.75 25.39 11.17
N LEU A 215 -0.31 25.24 11.94
CA LEU A 215 -0.33 25.57 13.38
C LEU A 215 0.70 24.75 14.17
N ALA A 216 0.87 23.46 13.83
CA ALA A 216 1.91 22.63 14.43
C ALA A 216 3.33 23.18 14.16
N HIS A 217 3.60 23.62 12.93
CA HIS A 217 4.86 24.30 12.58
C HIS A 217 5.01 25.64 13.29
N LEU A 218 3.95 26.46 13.35
CA LEU A 218 3.99 27.75 14.03
C LEU A 218 4.23 27.62 15.54
N GLY A 219 3.80 26.52 16.15
CA GLY A 219 4.11 26.11 17.52
C GLY A 219 5.60 26.06 17.81
N VAL A 220 6.38 25.49 16.89
CA VAL A 220 7.83 25.38 17.03
C VAL A 220 8.59 26.59 16.45
N PHE A 221 8.03 27.30 15.47
CA PHE A 221 8.67 28.49 14.88
C PHE A 221 8.57 29.70 15.81
N SER A 222 7.39 29.93 16.41
CA SER A 222 7.11 31.05 17.31
C SER A 222 6.33 30.54 18.53
N PRO A 223 7.00 29.89 19.50
CA PRO A 223 6.33 29.27 20.66
C PRO A 223 5.68 30.28 21.60
N GLY A 224 6.15 31.54 21.61
CA GLY A 224 5.63 32.60 22.48
C GLY A 224 4.18 33.04 22.18
N ASP A 225 3.52 32.48 21.16
CA ASP A 225 2.15 32.79 20.75
C ASP A 225 1.20 31.57 20.83
N ASP A 226 1.65 30.45 21.43
CA ASP A 226 0.87 29.20 21.50
C ASP A 226 -0.53 29.38 22.10
N ALA A 227 -0.66 30.18 23.17
CA ALA A 227 -1.92 30.39 23.86
C ALA A 227 -2.96 31.20 23.05
N ALA A 228 -2.53 31.90 21.99
CA ALA A 228 -3.40 32.67 21.10
C ALA A 228 -3.87 31.86 19.88
N ARG A 229 -3.36 30.63 19.70
CA ARG A 229 -3.71 29.75 18.58
C ARG A 229 -4.72 28.70 19.03
N PRO A 230 -5.64 28.28 18.13
CA PRO A 230 -6.49 27.14 18.41
C PRO A 230 -5.65 25.85 18.49
N ASN A 231 -6.14 24.87 19.24
CA ASN A 231 -5.50 23.57 19.31
C ASN A 231 -5.59 22.88 17.92
N PHE A 232 -4.45 22.47 17.36
CA PHE A 232 -4.41 21.88 16.02
C PHE A 232 -5.23 20.58 15.91
N ALA A 233 -5.45 19.86 17.02
CA ALA A 233 -6.28 18.66 17.07
C ALA A 233 -7.77 19.00 16.90
N GLU A 234 -8.24 20.08 17.54
CA GLU A 234 -9.61 20.60 17.38
C GLU A 234 -9.83 21.10 15.94
N VAL A 235 -8.83 21.76 15.36
CA VAL A 235 -8.87 22.21 13.95
C VAL A 235 -8.98 21.03 12.98
N SER A 236 -8.37 19.88 13.31
CA SER A 236 -8.41 18.67 12.48
C SER A 236 -9.67 17.80 12.67
N GLU A 237 -10.59 18.20 13.54
CA GLU A 237 -11.83 17.46 13.77
C GLU A 237 -12.61 17.28 12.46
N GLY A 238 -13.04 16.05 12.17
CA GLY A 238 -13.74 15.69 10.94
C GLY A 238 -12.85 15.38 9.74
N VAL A 239 -11.53 15.61 9.81
CA VAL A 239 -10.58 15.13 8.78
C VAL A 239 -10.45 13.61 8.89
N PRO A 240 -10.69 12.84 7.80
CA PRO A 240 -10.48 11.41 7.80
C PRO A 240 -9.03 11.04 8.19
N PRO A 241 -8.81 10.07 9.10
CA PRO A 241 -7.47 9.63 9.46
C PRO A 241 -6.82 8.77 8.37
N THR A 242 -7.60 8.31 7.38
CA THR A 242 -7.15 7.42 6.32
C THR A 242 -6.09 8.09 5.44
N ALA A 243 -5.03 7.35 5.12
CA ALA A 243 -3.96 7.80 4.25
C ALA A 243 -3.59 6.70 3.26
N VAL A 244 -3.36 7.07 2.00
CA VAL A 244 -2.78 6.20 0.98
C VAL A 244 -1.28 6.47 0.95
N THR A 245 -0.48 5.45 1.28
CA THR A 245 0.99 5.51 1.24
C THR A 245 1.49 5.40 -0.20
N LEU A 246 2.44 6.25 -0.57
CA LEU A 246 2.96 6.36 -1.93
C LEU A 246 4.43 5.97 -1.99
N HIS A 247 5.32 6.87 -1.58
CA HIS A 247 6.77 6.70 -1.63
C HIS A 247 7.39 6.81 -0.25
N GLY A 248 8.28 5.88 0.10
CA GLY A 248 9.06 5.92 1.33
C GLY A 248 10.41 6.58 1.12
N TYR A 249 10.79 7.45 2.05
CA TYR A 249 12.10 8.07 2.16
C TYR A 249 12.71 7.77 3.53
N GLN A 250 14.03 7.87 3.61
CA GLN A 250 14.78 7.67 4.83
C GLN A 250 16.03 8.53 4.87
N TYR A 251 16.52 8.87 6.07
CA TYR A 251 17.72 9.68 6.23
C TYR A 251 19.00 8.88 6.01
N ASN A 252 19.88 9.30 5.12
CA ASN A 252 21.22 8.72 5.04
C ASN A 252 22.15 9.22 6.17
N LEU A 253 23.39 8.73 6.25
CA LEU A 253 24.38 9.16 7.25
C LEU A 253 24.83 10.62 7.10
N ARG A 254 24.50 11.28 5.99
CA ARG A 254 24.72 12.71 5.75
C ARG A 254 23.55 13.58 6.20
N GLY A 255 22.43 12.96 6.58
CA GLY A 255 21.20 13.66 6.95
C GLY A 255 20.30 14.05 5.78
N ASP A 256 20.55 13.53 4.57
CA ASP A 256 19.68 13.73 3.40
C ASP A 256 18.55 12.69 3.41
N LEU A 257 17.33 13.09 3.01
CA LEU A 257 16.29 12.11 2.70
C LEU A 257 16.55 11.49 1.32
N VAL A 258 16.69 10.16 1.29
CA VAL A 258 16.84 9.36 0.07
C VAL A 258 15.69 8.35 -0.04
N PRO A 259 15.33 7.90 -1.24
CA PRO A 259 14.32 6.85 -1.40
C PRO A 259 14.68 5.59 -0.62
N VAL A 260 13.70 4.97 0.03
CA VAL A 260 13.88 3.66 0.68
C VAL A 260 14.13 2.61 -0.40
N PRO A 261 15.20 1.81 -0.31
CA PRO A 261 15.44 0.70 -1.22
C PRO A 261 14.28 -0.29 -1.23
N ARG A 262 13.84 -0.72 -2.42
CA ARG A 262 12.65 -1.59 -2.57
C ARG A 262 12.75 -2.90 -1.79
N GLN A 263 13.95 -3.42 -1.54
CA GLN A 263 14.14 -4.64 -0.74
C GLN A 263 13.78 -4.46 0.75
N PHE A 264 13.63 -3.22 1.23
CA PHE A 264 13.22 -2.91 2.60
C PHE A 264 11.72 -2.65 2.74
N TYR A 265 10.94 -2.77 1.66
CA TYR A 265 9.49 -2.61 1.74
C TYR A 265 8.86 -3.80 2.46
N ASN A 266 7.75 -3.55 3.17
CA ASN A 266 7.11 -4.56 4.03
C ASN A 266 6.66 -5.83 3.29
N ASP A 267 6.38 -5.74 1.98
CA ASP A 267 6.03 -6.86 1.11
C ASP A 267 7.22 -7.77 0.76
N ARG A 268 8.45 -7.30 1.01
CA ARG A 268 9.71 -7.94 0.58
C ARG A 268 10.69 -8.20 1.71
N TYR A 269 10.59 -7.42 2.77
CA TYR A 269 11.54 -7.43 3.87
C TYR A 269 11.14 -8.44 4.94
N LEU A 270 11.98 -9.46 5.11
CA LEU A 270 11.94 -10.33 6.27
C LEU A 270 12.95 -9.82 7.29
N SER A 271 12.42 -9.22 8.36
CA SER A 271 13.21 -8.75 9.50
C SER A 271 14.16 -9.84 10.04
N PRO A 272 15.47 -9.55 10.20
CA PRO A 272 16.42 -10.46 10.82
C PRO A 272 15.98 -10.88 12.22
N ARG A 273 16.32 -12.09 12.66
CA ARG A 273 15.96 -12.52 14.02
C ARG A 273 16.66 -11.66 15.07
N PRO A 274 15.98 -11.29 16.16
CA PRO A 274 16.63 -10.58 17.25
C PRO A 274 17.62 -11.49 17.99
N PHE A 275 18.60 -10.87 18.65
CA PHE A 275 19.43 -11.47 19.67
C PHE A 275 18.83 -11.20 21.05
N LEU A 276 18.61 -12.24 21.82
CA LEU A 276 18.14 -12.15 23.19
C LEU A 276 19.34 -11.88 24.11
N VAL A 277 19.14 -10.95 25.04
CA VAL A 277 20.08 -10.63 26.11
C VAL A 277 19.45 -11.07 27.41
N GLU A 278 20.13 -11.95 28.13
CA GLU A 278 19.70 -12.52 29.40
C GLU A 278 20.68 -12.15 30.52
N SER A 279 20.21 -12.18 31.77
CA SER A 279 21.10 -12.16 32.94
C SER A 279 21.87 -13.48 33.08
N GLU A 280 22.88 -13.52 33.96
CA GLU A 280 23.59 -14.77 34.31
C GLU A 280 22.66 -15.87 34.84
N HIS A 281 21.49 -15.49 35.37
CA HIS A 281 20.47 -16.40 35.89
C HIS A 281 19.40 -16.78 34.86
N GLY A 282 19.55 -16.36 33.60
CA GLY A 282 18.63 -16.68 32.51
C GLY A 282 17.35 -15.83 32.48
N GLU A 283 17.31 -14.70 33.19
CA GLU A 283 16.18 -13.77 33.09
C GLU A 283 16.28 -12.97 31.78
N PRO A 284 15.22 -12.88 30.96
CA PRO A 284 15.25 -12.08 29.73
C PRO A 284 15.31 -10.58 30.07
N LEU A 285 16.35 -9.91 29.58
CA LEU A 285 16.59 -8.48 29.79
C LEU A 285 16.19 -7.65 28.57
N ALA A 286 16.56 -8.09 27.36
CA ALA A 286 16.23 -7.40 26.13
C ALA A 286 16.26 -8.32 24.90
N ALA A 287 15.64 -7.88 23.81
CA ALA A 287 15.79 -8.41 22.46
C ALA A 287 16.33 -7.29 21.57
N ILE A 288 17.45 -7.54 20.89
CA ILE A 288 18.20 -6.55 20.12
C ILE A 288 18.29 -6.97 18.67
N GLN A 289 18.04 -6.03 17.76
CA GLN A 289 17.98 -6.30 16.33
C GLN A 289 18.77 -5.26 15.53
N TYR A 290 19.47 -5.75 14.51
CA TYR A 290 20.10 -4.93 13.49
C TYR A 290 19.09 -4.64 12.37
N LEU A 291 18.86 -3.36 12.10
CA LEU A 291 18.02 -2.91 11.01
C LEU A 291 18.90 -2.25 9.93
N PRO A 292 19.07 -2.87 8.75
CA PRO A 292 19.83 -2.26 7.67
C PRO A 292 19.15 -0.98 7.19
N TRP A 293 19.98 -0.02 6.78
CA TRP A 293 19.53 1.26 6.24
C TRP A 293 20.12 1.52 4.84
N ALA A 294 19.83 2.66 4.21
CA ALA A 294 20.46 3.02 2.92
C ALA A 294 21.99 2.99 3.03
N ASP A 295 22.51 3.57 4.09
CA ASP A 295 23.90 3.53 4.51
C ASP A 295 23.97 3.40 6.04
N GLY A 296 24.74 2.43 6.52
CA GLY A 296 24.77 2.09 7.95
C GLY A 296 23.54 1.29 8.40
N ALA A 297 23.14 1.49 9.66
CA ALA A 297 22.07 0.73 10.30
C ALA A 297 21.49 1.41 11.54
N ALA A 298 20.28 1.02 11.91
CA ALA A 298 19.68 1.33 13.20
C ALA A 298 19.67 0.09 14.11
N ILE A 299 19.75 0.31 15.42
CA ILE A 299 19.64 -0.76 16.42
C ILE A 299 18.29 -0.62 17.10
N LEU A 300 17.46 -1.65 16.97
CA LEU A 300 16.17 -1.75 17.66
C LEU A 300 16.34 -2.61 18.90
N LEU A 301 15.79 -2.15 20.03
CA LEU A 301 15.83 -2.84 21.31
C LEU A 301 14.44 -2.87 21.93
N HIS A 302 13.96 -4.08 22.27
CA HIS A 302 12.79 -4.29 23.10
C HIS A 302 13.23 -4.82 24.47
N GLY A 303 12.59 -4.38 25.56
CA GLY A 303 12.85 -4.88 26.91
C GLY A 303 13.35 -3.83 27.90
N LYS A 304 13.99 -4.30 28.98
CA LYS A 304 14.29 -3.52 30.19
C LYS A 304 15.58 -2.72 30.10
N LEU A 305 16.49 -3.07 29.19
CA LEU A 305 17.80 -2.43 29.09
C LEU A 305 17.73 -1.04 28.41
N PRO A 306 18.49 -0.05 28.87
CA PRO A 306 18.63 1.22 28.17
C PRO A 306 19.54 1.05 26.94
N LEU A 307 19.02 1.34 25.74
CA LEU A 307 19.80 1.18 24.51
C LEU A 307 21.02 2.12 24.51
N GLU A 308 20.87 3.35 24.98
CA GLU A 308 21.94 4.35 25.04
C GLU A 308 23.18 3.84 25.80
N GLY A 309 22.96 3.15 26.93
CA GLY A 309 24.06 2.55 27.71
C GLY A 309 24.77 1.41 26.96
N LEU A 310 24.05 0.68 26.11
CA LEU A 310 24.63 -0.39 25.30
C LEU A 310 25.38 0.13 24.07
N LEU A 311 24.98 1.27 23.51
CA LEU A 311 25.65 1.86 22.34
C LEU A 311 27.11 2.23 22.62
N VAL A 312 27.49 2.48 23.88
CA VAL A 312 28.88 2.74 24.30
C VAL A 312 29.83 1.60 23.89
N PHE A 313 29.36 0.35 23.87
CA PHE A 313 30.19 -0.80 23.48
C PHE A 313 30.59 -0.80 22.00
N PHE A 314 29.96 0.02 21.12
CA PHE A 314 30.44 0.20 19.76
C PHE A 314 31.77 0.95 19.72
N GLY A 315 32.08 1.72 20.76
CA GLY A 315 33.29 2.52 20.87
C GLY A 315 33.25 3.81 20.03
N PRO A 316 34.41 4.34 19.61
CA PRO A 316 34.52 5.65 18.95
C PRO A 316 33.66 5.85 17.71
N LYS A 317 33.28 4.76 17.00
CA LYS A 317 32.47 4.79 15.78
C LYS A 317 31.09 5.44 15.96
N VAL A 318 30.52 5.38 17.17
CA VAL A 318 29.14 5.82 17.46
C VAL A 318 29.10 7.03 18.41
N VAL A 319 30.27 7.48 18.91
CA VAL A 319 30.37 8.63 19.83
C VAL A 319 29.78 9.89 19.18
N GLY A 320 28.87 10.55 19.89
CA GLY A 320 28.16 11.74 19.40
C GLY A 320 27.04 11.47 18.39
N ARG A 321 26.85 10.22 17.94
CA ARG A 321 25.79 9.81 17.00
C ARG A 321 24.75 8.87 17.61
N GLY A 322 25.06 8.26 18.76
CA GLY A 322 24.21 7.28 19.46
C GLY A 322 22.99 7.82 20.20
N ARG A 323 22.24 8.76 19.60
CA ARG A 323 20.96 9.20 20.16
C ARG A 323 19.93 8.07 20.06
N VAL A 324 18.97 8.05 20.98
CA VAL A 324 17.93 7.01 21.06
C VAL A 324 16.55 7.65 21.10
N ILE A 325 15.62 7.06 20.35
CA ILE A 325 14.20 7.40 20.35
C ILE A 325 13.46 6.29 21.11
N ARG A 326 12.57 6.69 22.03
CA ARG A 326 11.64 5.76 22.68
C ARG A 326 10.44 5.54 21.79
N LEU A 327 10.17 4.28 21.48
CA LEU A 327 9.02 3.79 20.74
C LEU A 327 7.95 3.28 21.72
N LYS A 328 6.75 2.98 21.24
CA LYS A 328 5.67 2.44 22.07
C LYS A 328 6.07 1.12 22.74
N GLU A 329 6.76 0.26 22.00
CA GLU A 329 7.13 -1.09 22.44
C GLU A 329 8.64 -1.28 22.62
N GLY A 330 9.46 -0.24 22.46
CA GLY A 330 10.92 -0.38 22.50
C GLY A 330 11.71 0.92 22.40
N GLN A 331 12.96 0.79 21.98
CA GLN A 331 13.92 1.88 21.76
C GLN A 331 14.63 1.67 20.43
N ILE A 332 14.87 2.73 19.68
CA ILE A 332 15.64 2.67 18.43
C ILE A 332 16.74 3.72 18.43
N SER A 333 17.92 3.35 17.96
CA SER A 333 19.01 4.31 17.76
C SER A 333 18.73 5.23 16.58
N TYR A 334 19.43 6.35 16.52
CA TYR A 334 19.63 7.09 15.27
C TYR A 334 20.39 6.20 14.26
N VAL A 335 20.45 6.63 12.99
CA VAL A 335 21.20 5.90 11.96
C VAL A 335 22.69 5.95 12.31
N LEU A 336 23.30 4.76 12.46
CA LEU A 336 24.68 4.58 12.89
C LEU A 336 25.57 4.13 11.71
N PRO A 337 26.84 4.57 11.64
CA PRO A 337 27.79 4.13 10.62
C PRO A 337 28.38 2.75 10.96
N VAL A 338 27.51 1.75 11.09
CA VAL A 338 27.88 0.38 11.49
C VAL A 338 27.39 -0.62 10.46
N THR A 339 28.15 -1.71 10.31
CA THR A 339 27.81 -2.85 9.47
C THR A 339 27.27 -4.01 10.31
N GLU A 340 26.74 -5.05 9.66
CA GLU A 340 26.35 -6.29 10.34
C GLU A 340 27.53 -6.96 11.05
N VAL A 341 28.75 -6.86 10.48
CA VAL A 341 29.98 -7.35 11.11
C VAL A 341 30.30 -6.56 12.38
N ASP A 342 30.13 -5.23 12.35
CA ASP A 342 30.30 -4.39 13.55
C ASP A 342 29.28 -4.73 14.62
N PHE A 343 28.03 -5.02 14.23
CA PHE A 343 26.96 -5.45 15.14
C PHE A 343 27.29 -6.77 15.83
N GLY A 344 27.76 -7.78 15.08
CA GLY A 344 28.22 -9.05 15.67
C GLY A 344 29.39 -8.86 16.65
N ALA A 345 30.36 -8.01 16.30
CA ALA A 345 31.47 -7.66 17.21
C ALA A 345 30.98 -6.91 18.46
N TRP A 346 29.98 -6.05 18.34
CA TRP A 346 29.36 -5.33 19.44
C TRP A 346 28.64 -6.25 20.41
N LEU A 347 27.84 -7.20 19.92
CA LEU A 347 27.20 -8.23 20.74
C LEU A 347 28.23 -9.06 21.54
N ASN A 348 29.33 -9.44 20.90
CA ASN A 348 30.41 -10.16 21.58
C ASN A 348 31.07 -9.32 22.70
N ARG A 349 31.24 -8.00 22.49
CA ARG A 349 31.77 -7.12 23.55
C ARG A 349 30.81 -6.99 24.72
N ILE A 350 29.51 -6.88 24.46
CA ILE A 350 28.49 -6.88 25.52
C ILE A 350 28.67 -8.14 26.39
N GLN A 351 28.77 -9.32 25.77
CA GLN A 351 28.94 -10.57 26.52
C GLN A 351 30.29 -10.66 27.25
N GLN A 352 31.37 -10.13 26.68
CA GLN A 352 32.72 -10.20 27.29
C GLN A 352 32.95 -9.18 28.39
N GLN A 353 32.26 -8.04 28.35
CA GLN A 353 32.51 -6.88 29.22
C GLN A 353 31.35 -6.63 30.21
N SER A 354 30.39 -7.54 30.29
CA SER A 354 29.28 -7.49 31.23
C SER A 354 28.91 -8.89 31.72
N ASN A 355 27.98 -8.95 32.68
CA ASN A 355 27.40 -10.18 33.20
C ASN A 355 26.16 -10.62 32.39
N MET A 356 26.04 -10.18 31.13
CA MET A 356 24.91 -10.52 30.27
C MET A 356 25.29 -11.61 29.28
N ILE A 357 24.35 -12.50 29.00
CA ILE A 357 24.51 -13.57 28.03
C ILE A 357 23.74 -13.19 26.78
N VAL A 358 24.40 -13.20 25.62
CA VAL A 358 23.76 -12.92 24.33
C VAL A 358 23.52 -14.25 23.61
N LYS A 359 22.28 -14.48 23.20
CA LYS A 359 21.88 -15.67 22.46
C LYS A 359 21.07 -15.26 21.24
N GLN A 360 21.19 -16.01 20.15
CA GLN A 360 20.23 -15.85 19.07
C GLN A 360 18.86 -16.39 19.52
N ASP A 361 17.77 -15.70 19.19
CA ASP A 361 16.42 -16.17 19.51
C ASP A 361 16.22 -17.62 18.99
N PRO A 362 15.91 -18.59 19.88
CA PRO A 362 15.68 -19.98 19.49
C PRO A 362 14.37 -20.16 18.71
N GLY A 363 13.51 -19.13 18.62
CA GLY A 363 12.33 -19.14 17.78
C GLY A 363 12.65 -19.57 16.35
N HIS A 364 11.93 -20.57 15.85
CA HIS A 364 12.06 -21.01 14.46
C HIS A 364 10.83 -20.56 13.69
N PHE A 365 11.03 -19.80 12.62
CA PHE A 365 10.04 -19.72 11.56
C PHE A 365 10.33 -20.80 10.53
N ILE A 366 9.28 -21.45 10.04
CA ILE A 366 9.39 -22.45 8.99
C ILE A 366 9.14 -21.74 7.67
N VAL A 367 10.17 -21.62 6.82
CA VAL A 367 9.98 -21.25 5.42
C VAL A 367 9.67 -22.53 4.67
N GLN A 368 8.43 -22.67 4.23
CA GLN A 368 8.01 -23.78 3.38
C GLN A 368 7.77 -23.27 1.97
N LYS A 369 8.25 -24.04 1.00
CA LYS A 369 7.92 -23.81 -0.40
C LYS A 369 6.41 -24.03 -0.57
N LEU A 370 5.70 -22.98 -0.95
CA LEU A 370 4.26 -23.07 -1.25
C LEU A 370 4.02 -23.61 -2.66
N ALA A 371 4.79 -23.14 -3.65
CA ALA A 371 4.65 -23.51 -5.05
C ALA A 371 5.97 -23.36 -5.81
N ASP A 372 6.05 -23.99 -6.98
CA ASP A 372 7.15 -23.90 -7.95
C ASP A 372 6.96 -22.68 -8.89
N GLU A 373 6.52 -21.55 -8.32
CA GLU A 373 6.18 -20.34 -9.05
C GLU A 373 6.43 -19.11 -8.14
N GLY A 374 6.95 -18.03 -8.73
CA GLY A 374 7.28 -16.79 -8.01
C GLY A 374 6.16 -15.75 -8.03
N ALA A 375 6.38 -14.66 -7.30
CA ALA A 375 5.46 -13.52 -7.24
C ALA A 375 5.19 -12.85 -8.59
N SER A 376 6.03 -13.10 -9.61
CA SER A 376 5.86 -12.58 -10.96
C SER A 376 4.72 -13.26 -11.75
N SER A 377 4.16 -14.37 -11.25
CA SER A 377 2.98 -14.96 -11.90
C SER A 377 1.72 -14.19 -11.52
N PRO A 378 0.78 -13.96 -12.45
CA PRO A 378 -0.50 -13.34 -12.12
C PRO A 378 -1.26 -14.09 -11.02
N TYR A 379 -1.19 -15.43 -10.99
CA TYR A 379 -1.85 -16.23 -9.96
C TYR A 379 -1.32 -15.92 -8.56
N MET A 380 0.01 -15.94 -8.36
CA MET A 380 0.60 -15.66 -7.05
C MET A 380 0.43 -14.18 -6.67
N ALA A 381 0.70 -13.27 -7.62
CA ALA A 381 0.57 -11.83 -7.41
C ALA A 381 -0.83 -11.41 -7.00
N ARG A 382 -1.87 -11.98 -7.62
CA ARG A 382 -3.25 -11.48 -7.43
C ARG A 382 -3.99 -12.21 -6.33
N ILE A 383 -3.89 -13.54 -6.30
CA ILE A 383 -4.65 -14.35 -5.34
C ILE A 383 -3.96 -14.38 -3.97
N PHE A 384 -2.63 -14.54 -3.93
CA PHE A 384 -1.90 -14.71 -2.67
C PHE A 384 -1.34 -13.42 -2.11
N ILE A 385 -1.05 -12.43 -2.96
CA ILE A 385 -0.46 -11.16 -2.53
C ILE A 385 -1.53 -10.06 -2.56
N GLY A 386 -2.11 -9.79 -3.74
CA GLY A 386 -3.04 -8.68 -3.96
C GLY A 386 -4.25 -8.66 -3.03
N VAL A 387 -5.01 -9.76 -2.96
CA VAL A 387 -6.17 -9.82 -2.06
C VAL A 387 -5.77 -9.65 -0.58
N LEU A 388 -4.61 -10.16 -0.17
CA LEU A 388 -4.10 -10.02 1.20
C LEU A 388 -3.63 -8.59 1.50
N HIS A 389 -3.02 -7.91 0.53
CA HIS A 389 -2.70 -6.48 0.62
C HIS A 389 -3.97 -5.64 0.78
N LEU A 390 -5.05 -5.95 0.05
CA LEU A 390 -6.34 -5.28 0.20
C LEU A 390 -6.95 -5.55 1.58
N ARG A 391 -6.87 -6.80 2.08
CA ARG A 391 -7.29 -7.15 3.45
C ARG A 391 -6.56 -6.31 4.48
N ASP A 392 -5.25 -6.08 4.33
CA ASP A 392 -4.46 -5.34 5.34
C ASP A 392 -4.89 -3.88 5.50
N GLN A 393 -5.53 -3.29 4.49
CA GLN A 393 -6.12 -1.95 4.59
C GLN A 393 -7.39 -1.91 5.44
N ILE A 394 -8.11 -3.03 5.54
CA ILE A 394 -9.36 -3.15 6.30
C ILE A 394 -9.10 -3.67 7.71
N TYR A 395 -8.25 -4.70 7.81
CA TYR A 395 -7.92 -5.38 9.05
C TYR A 395 -6.56 -4.90 9.57
N THR A 396 -6.52 -3.65 10.02
CA THR A 396 -5.32 -3.02 10.59
C THR A 396 -4.88 -3.66 11.90
N ASP A 397 -5.83 -4.24 12.65
CA ASP A 397 -5.58 -5.05 13.85
C ASP A 397 -5.32 -6.51 13.46
N PRO A 398 -4.09 -7.03 13.64
CA PRO A 398 -3.74 -8.40 13.28
C PRO A 398 -4.62 -9.46 13.95
N THR A 399 -5.14 -9.19 15.16
CA THR A 399 -5.97 -10.16 15.89
C THR A 399 -7.30 -10.43 15.19
N LYS A 400 -7.78 -9.46 14.40
CA LYS A 400 -9.04 -9.55 13.65
C LYS A 400 -8.88 -10.18 12.27
N ARG A 401 -7.65 -10.31 11.76
CA ARG A 401 -7.40 -10.87 10.42
C ARG A 401 -7.83 -12.32 10.30
N SER A 402 -7.78 -13.08 11.41
CA SER A 402 -8.12 -14.50 11.44
C SER A 402 -9.53 -14.82 10.91
N SER A 403 -10.50 -13.91 11.06
CA SER A 403 -11.87 -14.11 10.55
C SER A 403 -11.92 -14.09 9.02
N PHE A 404 -11.00 -13.39 8.37
CA PHE A 404 -10.81 -13.40 6.91
C PHE A 404 -9.82 -14.49 6.48
N ASP A 405 -8.68 -14.60 7.16
CA ASP A 405 -7.57 -15.46 6.73
C ASP A 405 -7.96 -16.94 6.76
N ALA A 406 -8.69 -17.40 7.77
CA ALA A 406 -9.11 -18.80 7.85
C ALA A 406 -10.02 -19.24 6.68
N PRO A 407 -11.12 -18.54 6.34
CA PRO A 407 -11.91 -18.89 5.17
C PRO A 407 -11.16 -18.63 3.85
N TYR A 408 -10.22 -17.68 3.80
CA TYR A 408 -9.49 -17.38 2.56
C TYR A 408 -8.42 -18.43 2.29
N ASP A 409 -7.74 -18.93 3.33
CA ASP A 409 -6.82 -20.06 3.23
C ASP A 409 -7.51 -21.33 2.71
N TYR A 410 -8.77 -21.56 3.11
CA TYR A 410 -9.58 -22.62 2.52
C TYR A 410 -9.83 -22.40 1.02
N VAL A 411 -10.12 -21.16 0.61
CA VAL A 411 -10.31 -20.79 -0.81
C VAL A 411 -9.03 -21.04 -1.59
N THR A 412 -7.90 -20.52 -1.14
CA THR A 412 -6.60 -20.62 -1.83
C THR A 412 -6.10 -22.05 -1.88
N SER A 413 -6.27 -22.84 -0.81
CA SER A 413 -5.93 -24.27 -0.77
C SER A 413 -6.75 -25.08 -1.76
N ALA A 414 -8.06 -24.84 -1.81
CA ALA A 414 -8.95 -25.49 -2.78
C ALA A 414 -8.60 -25.05 -4.22
N LEU A 415 -8.33 -23.76 -4.44
CA LEU A 415 -7.97 -23.23 -5.76
C LEU A 415 -6.64 -23.78 -6.28
N SER A 416 -5.63 -23.92 -5.41
CA SER A 416 -4.36 -24.55 -5.76
C SER A 416 -4.54 -26.02 -6.12
N SER A 417 -5.38 -26.75 -5.38
CA SER A 417 -5.73 -28.14 -5.72
C SER A 417 -6.42 -28.23 -7.09
N THR A 418 -7.32 -27.29 -7.40
CA THR A 418 -7.96 -27.18 -8.72
C THR A 418 -6.94 -26.91 -9.81
N ARG A 419 -6.01 -25.98 -9.59
CA ARG A 419 -4.94 -25.63 -10.54
C ARG A 419 -4.03 -26.82 -10.84
N ASP A 420 -3.58 -27.52 -9.81
CA ASP A 420 -2.69 -28.67 -9.95
C ASP A 420 -3.37 -29.79 -10.73
N SER A 421 -4.63 -30.06 -10.43
CA SER A 421 -5.40 -31.07 -11.17
C SER A 421 -5.64 -30.66 -12.63
N ALA A 422 -5.96 -29.39 -12.91
CA ALA A 422 -6.08 -28.87 -14.28
C ALA A 422 -4.78 -29.05 -15.09
N ARG A 423 -3.63 -28.72 -14.47
CA ARG A 423 -2.30 -28.91 -15.09
C ARG A 423 -2.00 -30.38 -15.36
N LYS A 424 -2.32 -31.27 -14.42
CA LYS A 424 -2.15 -32.71 -14.61
C LYS A 424 -3.04 -33.27 -15.71
N ILE A 425 -4.30 -32.85 -15.79
CA ILE A 425 -5.22 -33.25 -16.86
C ILE A 425 -4.67 -32.85 -18.22
N ALA A 426 -4.23 -31.59 -18.37
CA ALA A 426 -3.62 -31.13 -19.61
C ALA A 426 -2.33 -31.91 -19.95
N ALA A 427 -1.47 -32.17 -18.96
CA ALA A 427 -0.24 -32.94 -19.16
C ALA A 427 -0.52 -34.39 -19.57
N LEU A 428 -1.44 -35.08 -18.87
CA LEU A 428 -1.85 -36.44 -19.18
C LEU A 428 -2.38 -36.53 -20.60
N TRP A 429 -3.29 -35.63 -20.98
CA TRP A 429 -3.89 -35.64 -22.31
C TRP A 429 -2.87 -35.37 -23.42
N ASN A 430 -2.02 -34.35 -23.25
CA ASN A 430 -1.00 -33.99 -24.25
C ASN A 430 0.05 -35.10 -24.44
N ASP A 431 0.50 -35.73 -23.35
CA ASP A 431 1.44 -36.86 -23.40
C ASP A 431 0.82 -38.06 -24.14
N HIS A 432 -0.40 -38.44 -23.75
CA HIS A 432 -1.11 -39.55 -24.37
C HIS A 432 -1.39 -39.32 -25.86
N GLN A 433 -1.88 -38.13 -26.21
CA GLN A 433 -2.11 -37.75 -27.60
C GLN A 433 -0.82 -37.82 -28.43
N SER A 434 0.30 -37.32 -27.89
CA SER A 434 1.62 -37.38 -28.54
C SER A 434 2.10 -38.82 -28.75
N LYS A 435 1.98 -39.67 -27.73
CA LYS A 435 2.35 -41.09 -27.81
C LYS A 435 1.48 -41.89 -28.78
N VAL A 436 0.19 -41.57 -28.87
CA VAL A 436 -0.72 -42.18 -29.84
C VAL A 436 -0.35 -41.75 -31.25
N ALA A 437 -0.19 -40.44 -31.48
CA ALA A 437 0.10 -39.87 -32.80
C ALA A 437 1.47 -40.33 -33.35
N SER A 438 2.46 -40.54 -32.49
CA SER A 438 3.78 -41.06 -32.86
C SER A 438 3.79 -42.58 -33.13
N GLY A 439 2.70 -43.29 -32.85
CA GLY A 439 2.63 -44.74 -32.99
C GLY A 439 3.39 -45.53 -31.91
N ASN A 440 3.83 -44.84 -30.84
CA ASN A 440 4.57 -45.44 -29.73
C ASN A 440 3.69 -46.41 -28.95
N ILE A 441 2.46 -46.00 -28.64
CA ILE A 441 1.52 -46.78 -27.81
C ILE A 441 0.28 -47.24 -28.58
N ALA A 442 0.12 -46.81 -29.84
CA ALA A 442 -1.04 -47.16 -30.66
C ALA A 442 -0.61 -47.59 -32.08
N LYS A 443 -1.10 -48.73 -32.57
CA LYS A 443 -0.76 -49.26 -33.90
C LYS A 443 -1.98 -49.82 -34.61
N ILE A 444 -1.99 -49.73 -35.93
CA ILE A 444 -2.96 -50.38 -36.79
C ILE A 444 -2.35 -51.71 -37.23
N ASP A 445 -3.03 -52.83 -36.97
CA ASP A 445 -2.55 -54.15 -37.42
C ASP A 445 -2.88 -54.40 -38.90
N GLY A 446 -2.37 -55.51 -39.45
CA GLY A 446 -2.60 -55.90 -40.84
C GLY A 446 -4.07 -56.21 -41.19
N GLY A 447 -4.95 -56.33 -40.19
CA GLY A 447 -6.40 -56.47 -40.35
C GLY A 447 -7.17 -55.15 -40.21
N GLY A 448 -6.48 -54.03 -39.98
CA GLY A 448 -7.10 -52.72 -39.77
C GLY A 448 -7.58 -52.46 -38.34
N ASN A 449 -7.28 -53.33 -37.37
CA ASN A 449 -7.66 -53.11 -35.97
C ASN A 449 -6.68 -52.15 -35.30
N ILE A 450 -7.21 -51.29 -34.41
CA ILE A 450 -6.43 -50.37 -33.59
C ILE A 450 -6.06 -51.07 -32.28
N HIS A 451 -4.76 -51.25 -32.03
CA HIS A 451 -4.22 -51.74 -30.77
C HIS A 451 -3.61 -50.60 -29.97
N VAL A 452 -4.11 -50.37 -28.75
CA VAL A 452 -3.60 -49.36 -27.82
C VAL A 452 -3.01 -50.06 -26.58
N GLN A 453 -1.74 -49.81 -26.31
CA GLN A 453 -0.95 -50.50 -25.27
C GLN A 453 -1.05 -49.83 -23.90
N GLU A 454 -1.29 -48.52 -23.85
CA GLU A 454 -1.42 -47.73 -22.62
C GLU A 454 -2.82 -47.10 -22.53
N ASN A 455 -3.46 -47.19 -21.36
CA ASN A 455 -4.80 -46.64 -21.13
C ASN A 455 -4.74 -45.45 -20.16
N ILE A 456 -5.17 -44.27 -20.64
CA ILE A 456 -5.25 -43.02 -19.87
C ILE A 456 -6.53 -42.87 -19.03
N ASP A 457 -7.60 -43.61 -19.34
CA ASP A 457 -8.97 -43.33 -18.87
C ASP A 457 -9.10 -43.32 -17.33
N ARG A 458 -8.37 -44.20 -16.64
CA ARG A 458 -8.43 -44.30 -15.18
C ARG A 458 -7.84 -43.05 -14.53
N ASP A 459 -6.65 -42.66 -14.97
CA ASP A 459 -5.89 -41.57 -14.36
C ASP A 459 -6.56 -40.23 -14.69
N LEU A 460 -7.04 -40.07 -15.94
CA LEU A 460 -7.82 -38.90 -16.34
C LEU A 460 -9.15 -38.77 -15.57
N ARG A 461 -9.87 -39.88 -15.35
CA ARG A 461 -11.10 -39.86 -14.54
C ARG A 461 -10.82 -39.44 -13.09
N SER A 462 -9.77 -40.00 -12.48
CA SER A 462 -9.38 -39.69 -11.10
C SER A 462 -9.04 -38.21 -10.92
N GLU A 463 -8.32 -37.63 -11.89
CA GLU A 463 -7.98 -36.21 -11.85
C GLU A 463 -9.21 -35.32 -12.12
N ILE A 464 -10.10 -35.68 -13.05
CA ILE A 464 -11.35 -34.91 -13.27
C ILE A 464 -12.23 -34.88 -12.01
N GLU A 465 -12.34 -35.99 -11.29
CA GLU A 465 -13.04 -36.04 -10.01
C GLU A 465 -12.39 -35.11 -8.97
N THR A 466 -11.05 -35.13 -8.89
CA THR A 466 -10.28 -34.25 -8.02
C THR A 466 -10.52 -32.79 -8.35
N PHE A 467 -10.45 -32.42 -9.63
CA PHE A 467 -10.71 -31.08 -10.15
C PHE A 467 -12.11 -30.59 -9.77
N LEU A 468 -13.16 -31.36 -10.10
CA LEU A 468 -14.55 -30.98 -9.85
C LEU A 468 -14.85 -30.81 -8.36
N ASN A 469 -14.29 -31.69 -7.52
CA ASN A 469 -14.43 -31.61 -6.07
C ASN A 469 -13.73 -30.38 -5.48
N ALA A 470 -12.49 -30.12 -5.88
CA ALA A 470 -11.73 -28.95 -5.43
C ALA A 470 -12.38 -27.63 -5.91
N ALA A 471 -12.77 -27.56 -7.18
CA ALA A 471 -13.39 -26.37 -7.76
C ALA A 471 -14.74 -26.06 -7.10
N THR A 472 -15.55 -27.09 -6.84
CA THR A 472 -16.83 -26.94 -6.11
C THR A 472 -16.61 -26.46 -4.68
N ARG A 473 -15.61 -26.99 -3.96
CA ARG A 473 -15.28 -26.53 -2.60
C ARG A 473 -14.84 -25.07 -2.58
N CYS A 474 -13.96 -24.68 -3.51
CA CYS A 474 -13.51 -23.31 -3.67
C CYS A 474 -14.69 -22.36 -3.92
N LEU A 475 -15.46 -22.63 -4.98
CA LEU A 475 -16.56 -21.76 -5.40
C LEU A 475 -17.71 -21.71 -4.40
N LYS A 476 -18.18 -22.86 -3.92
CA LYS A 476 -19.38 -22.94 -3.09
C LYS A 476 -19.07 -22.69 -1.63
N THR A 477 -18.25 -23.53 -1.01
CA THR A 477 -18.02 -23.43 0.45
C THR A 477 -17.10 -22.26 0.77
N GLY A 478 -15.97 -22.16 0.06
CA GLY A 478 -14.95 -21.14 0.31
C GLY A 478 -15.47 -19.73 0.07
N MET A 479 -15.89 -19.44 -1.17
CA MET A 479 -16.33 -18.08 -1.51
C MET A 479 -17.63 -17.65 -0.83
N GLN A 480 -18.55 -18.57 -0.48
CA GLN A 480 -19.69 -18.19 0.37
C GLN A 480 -19.26 -17.74 1.76
N ASN A 481 -18.26 -18.41 2.35
CA ASN A 481 -17.77 -18.05 3.67
C ASN A 481 -17.05 -16.70 3.64
N ILE A 482 -16.22 -16.45 2.61
CA ILE A 482 -15.57 -15.15 2.41
C ILE A 482 -16.58 -14.04 2.16
N ALA A 483 -17.53 -14.25 1.26
CA ALA A 483 -18.57 -13.26 0.99
C ALA A 483 -19.34 -12.94 2.28
N ARG A 484 -19.72 -13.96 3.07
CA ARG A 484 -20.44 -13.77 4.34
C ARG A 484 -19.63 -12.97 5.35
N GLU A 485 -18.35 -13.30 5.54
CA GLU A 485 -17.44 -12.55 6.42
C GLU A 485 -17.38 -11.07 6.00
N LEU A 486 -17.32 -10.81 4.70
CA LEU A 486 -17.28 -9.46 4.16
C LEU A 486 -18.66 -8.79 4.04
N GLY A 487 -19.74 -9.44 4.49
CA GLY A 487 -21.09 -8.89 4.54
C GLY A 487 -21.91 -9.00 3.24
N ALA A 488 -21.51 -9.86 2.30
CA ALA A 488 -22.26 -10.20 1.10
C ALA A 488 -22.89 -11.61 1.23
N ASN A 489 -24.15 -11.76 0.82
CA ASN A 489 -24.82 -13.05 0.77
C ASN A 489 -24.94 -13.54 -0.67
N ILE A 490 -24.10 -14.52 -1.05
CA ILE A 490 -24.14 -15.15 -2.37
C ILE A 490 -24.70 -16.58 -2.35
N GLY A 491 -25.26 -17.03 -1.21
CA GLY A 491 -25.71 -18.42 -1.04
C GLY A 491 -26.76 -18.85 -2.06
N PHE A 492 -27.58 -17.91 -2.55
CA PHE A 492 -28.60 -18.14 -3.56
C PHE A 492 -28.02 -18.52 -4.94
N LEU A 493 -26.75 -18.21 -5.24
CA LEU A 493 -26.08 -18.58 -6.50
C LEU A 493 -26.15 -20.10 -6.75
N PHE A 494 -26.14 -20.88 -5.68
CA PHE A 494 -26.04 -22.34 -5.71
C PHE A 494 -27.37 -23.06 -5.48
N GLN A 495 -28.46 -22.29 -5.42
CA GLN A 495 -29.80 -22.81 -5.20
C GLN A 495 -30.53 -23.03 -6.53
N GLN A 496 -31.71 -23.66 -6.44
CA GLN A 496 -32.60 -23.83 -7.58
C GLN A 496 -33.03 -22.48 -8.16
N LYS A 497 -33.46 -22.51 -9.42
CA LYS A 497 -33.74 -21.34 -10.26
C LYS A 497 -34.59 -20.28 -9.55
N ASP A 498 -35.72 -20.66 -8.96
CA ASP A 498 -36.62 -19.71 -8.29
C ASP A 498 -35.95 -18.97 -7.13
N SER A 499 -35.16 -19.66 -6.31
CA SER A 499 -34.45 -19.03 -5.19
C SER A 499 -33.31 -18.14 -5.68
N PHE A 500 -32.64 -18.53 -6.77
CA PHE A 500 -31.62 -17.72 -7.40
C PHE A 500 -32.17 -16.42 -7.98
N GLU A 501 -33.27 -16.49 -8.74
CA GLU A 501 -33.92 -15.32 -9.33
C GLU A 501 -34.40 -14.35 -8.24
N LYS A 502 -34.96 -14.86 -7.14
CA LYS A 502 -35.31 -14.06 -5.96
C LYS A 502 -34.08 -13.40 -5.31
N GLY A 503 -33.00 -14.16 -5.15
CA GLY A 503 -31.75 -13.64 -4.58
C GLY A 503 -31.11 -12.55 -5.43
N ILE A 504 -31.10 -12.73 -6.76
CA ILE A 504 -30.63 -11.72 -7.71
C ILE A 504 -31.52 -10.47 -7.67
N ALA A 505 -32.84 -10.61 -7.66
CA ALA A 505 -33.76 -9.47 -7.58
C ALA A 505 -33.56 -8.66 -6.28
N ALA A 506 -33.34 -9.34 -5.15
CA ALA A 506 -33.03 -8.67 -3.89
C ALA A 506 -31.66 -7.98 -3.92
N LEU A 507 -30.65 -8.61 -4.51
CA LEU A 507 -29.31 -8.03 -4.61
C LEU A 507 -29.28 -6.83 -5.56
N GLN A 508 -30.03 -6.86 -6.68
CA GLN A 508 -30.12 -5.78 -7.65
C GLN A 508 -30.54 -4.44 -7.03
N ALA A 509 -31.35 -4.48 -5.96
CA ALA A 509 -31.80 -3.30 -5.24
C ALA A 509 -30.71 -2.64 -4.37
N THR A 510 -29.66 -3.38 -4.01
CA THR A 510 -28.61 -2.93 -3.08
C THR A 510 -27.22 -2.88 -3.70
N ASP A 511 -26.95 -3.72 -4.68
CA ASP A 511 -25.67 -3.89 -5.36
C ASP A 511 -25.90 -4.40 -6.80
N PRO A 512 -26.31 -3.51 -7.72
CA PRO A 512 -26.66 -3.88 -9.09
C PRO A 512 -25.48 -4.46 -9.89
N ASP A 513 -24.26 -3.97 -9.62
CA ASP A 513 -23.05 -4.43 -10.28
C ASP A 513 -22.74 -5.89 -9.88
N LEU A 514 -22.82 -6.22 -8.58
CA LEU A 514 -22.64 -7.59 -8.12
C LEU A 514 -23.76 -8.52 -8.62
N ALA A 515 -25.01 -8.05 -8.65
CA ALA A 515 -26.12 -8.84 -9.17
C ALA A 515 -25.90 -9.24 -10.64
N ALA A 516 -25.52 -8.29 -11.50
CA ALA A 516 -25.19 -8.57 -12.91
C ALA A 516 -24.01 -9.54 -13.04
N TYR A 517 -22.98 -9.37 -12.22
CA TYR A 517 -21.83 -10.27 -12.18
C TYR A 517 -22.20 -11.71 -11.80
N LEU A 518 -23.04 -11.89 -10.77
CA LEU A 518 -23.48 -13.21 -10.32
C LEU A 518 -24.42 -13.90 -11.31
N GLN A 519 -25.19 -13.14 -12.10
CA GLN A 519 -25.96 -13.70 -13.22
C GLN A 519 -25.05 -14.37 -14.25
N GLN A 520 -23.99 -13.67 -14.68
CA GLN A 520 -23.01 -14.22 -15.61
C GLN A 520 -22.23 -15.39 -14.99
N THR A 521 -21.90 -15.28 -13.70
CA THR A 521 -21.21 -16.35 -12.96
C THR A 521 -21.98 -17.67 -12.99
N ARG A 522 -23.32 -17.63 -12.87
CA ARG A 522 -24.15 -18.83 -12.89
C ARG A 522 -24.03 -19.60 -14.21
N ILE A 523 -23.89 -18.91 -15.34
CA ILE A 523 -23.88 -19.52 -16.68
C ILE A 523 -22.75 -20.55 -16.80
N TRP A 524 -21.56 -20.24 -16.29
CA TRP A 524 -20.42 -21.16 -16.34
C TRP A 524 -20.32 -22.10 -15.13
N SER A 525 -20.76 -21.67 -13.94
CA SER A 525 -20.62 -22.48 -12.73
C SER A 525 -21.68 -23.55 -12.57
N GLU A 526 -22.90 -23.36 -13.10
CA GLU A 526 -23.97 -24.34 -13.01
C GLU A 526 -23.64 -25.66 -13.74
N PRO A 527 -23.09 -25.66 -14.97
CA PRO A 527 -22.60 -26.89 -15.60
C PRO A 527 -21.53 -27.63 -14.78
N MET A 528 -20.58 -26.89 -14.20
CA MET A 528 -19.53 -27.48 -13.34
C MET A 528 -20.13 -28.16 -12.11
N LEU A 529 -21.04 -27.48 -11.40
CA LEU A 529 -21.70 -28.03 -10.22
C LEU A 529 -22.56 -29.24 -10.57
N LYS A 530 -23.26 -29.19 -11.71
CA LYS A 530 -24.03 -30.32 -12.23
C LYS A 530 -23.14 -31.53 -12.51
N SER A 531 -22.01 -31.35 -13.20
CA SER A 531 -21.06 -32.45 -13.46
C SER A 531 -20.53 -33.07 -12.17
N ARG A 532 -20.24 -32.26 -11.14
CA ARG A 532 -19.84 -32.77 -9.83
C ARG A 532 -20.95 -33.57 -9.15
N ILE A 533 -22.18 -33.06 -9.14
CA ILE A 533 -23.35 -33.74 -8.54
C ILE A 533 -23.63 -35.07 -9.26
N ASP A 534 -23.63 -35.05 -10.59
CA ASP A 534 -23.92 -36.23 -11.40
C ASP A 534 -22.84 -37.32 -11.21
N LEU A 535 -21.57 -36.92 -10.99
CA LEU A 535 -20.46 -37.81 -10.63
C LEU A 535 -20.64 -38.41 -9.23
N GLU A 536 -20.95 -37.61 -8.21
CA GLU A 536 -21.13 -38.11 -6.83
C GLU A 536 -22.30 -39.08 -6.69
N HIS A 537 -23.38 -38.87 -7.44
CA HIS A 537 -24.53 -39.77 -7.44
C HIS A 537 -24.38 -40.96 -8.39
N GLY A 538 -23.23 -41.13 -9.04
CA GLY A 538 -22.95 -42.23 -9.97
C GLY A 538 -23.81 -42.21 -11.24
N THR A 539 -24.50 -41.09 -11.51
CA THR A 539 -25.35 -40.92 -12.70
C THR A 539 -24.56 -40.54 -13.95
N TRP A 540 -23.31 -40.12 -13.78
CA TRP A 540 -22.38 -39.83 -14.86
C TRP A 540 -20.98 -40.36 -14.52
N VAL A 541 -20.28 -40.87 -15.53
CA VAL A 541 -18.86 -41.19 -15.49
C VAL A 541 -18.19 -40.58 -16.70
N LEU A 542 -16.93 -40.16 -16.56
CA LEU A 542 -16.15 -39.67 -17.70
C LEU A 542 -16.16 -40.74 -18.81
N PRO A 543 -16.59 -40.38 -20.05
CA PRO A 543 -16.51 -41.27 -21.20
C PRO A 543 -15.09 -41.78 -21.43
N ARG A 544 -14.96 -42.92 -22.10
CA ARG A 544 -13.64 -43.43 -22.49
C ARG A 544 -13.07 -42.63 -23.65
N THR A 545 -11.75 -42.57 -23.72
CA THR A 545 -11.01 -42.02 -24.85
C THR A 545 -11.38 -42.76 -26.13
N GLY A 546 -11.76 -42.01 -27.17
CA GLY A 546 -12.06 -42.57 -28.49
C GLY A 546 -10.78 -42.74 -29.32
N TYR A 547 -10.73 -43.75 -30.19
CA TYR A 547 -9.63 -43.94 -31.13
C TYR A 547 -10.17 -44.17 -32.54
N ALA A 548 -9.59 -43.51 -33.52
CA ALA A 548 -9.93 -43.65 -34.93
C ALA A 548 -8.67 -43.77 -35.79
N ALA A 549 -8.76 -44.53 -36.87
CA ALA A 549 -7.72 -44.57 -37.90
C ALA A 549 -7.95 -43.40 -38.88
N GLU A 550 -7.00 -42.47 -38.94
CA GLU A 550 -7.02 -41.33 -39.86
C GLU A 550 -5.68 -41.29 -40.61
N ASN A 551 -5.71 -41.30 -41.95
CA ASN A 551 -4.53 -41.20 -42.81
C ASN A 551 -3.40 -42.22 -42.50
N GLY A 552 -3.76 -43.45 -42.11
CA GLY A 552 -2.79 -44.50 -41.76
C GLY A 552 -2.16 -44.36 -40.37
N ALA A 553 -2.61 -43.40 -39.56
CA ALA A 553 -2.21 -43.22 -38.17
C ALA A 553 -3.41 -43.39 -37.23
N VAL A 554 -3.14 -43.66 -35.95
CA VAL A 554 -4.17 -43.67 -34.91
C VAL A 554 -4.31 -42.27 -34.33
N LYS A 555 -5.53 -41.79 -34.17
CA LYS A 555 -5.86 -40.52 -33.52
C LYS A 555 -6.72 -40.77 -32.29
N ALA A 556 -6.34 -40.15 -31.18
CA ALA A 556 -7.13 -40.15 -29.95
C ALA A 556 -8.14 -38.98 -29.95
N THR A 557 -9.34 -39.23 -29.46
CA THR A 557 -10.40 -38.23 -29.25
C THR A 557 -10.62 -38.06 -27.75
N GLU A 558 -10.50 -36.81 -27.29
CA GLU A 558 -10.60 -36.48 -25.87
C GLU A 558 -12.02 -36.74 -25.34
N PRO A 559 -12.17 -37.35 -24.15
CA PRO A 559 -13.48 -37.45 -23.53
C PRO A 559 -14.00 -36.07 -23.13
N THR A 560 -15.32 -35.93 -23.10
CA THR A 560 -15.97 -34.64 -22.85
C THR A 560 -16.60 -34.54 -21.46
N VAL A 561 -16.51 -33.35 -20.86
CA VAL A 561 -17.23 -32.93 -19.65
C VAL A 561 -18.16 -31.78 -20.02
N ALA A 562 -19.45 -31.92 -19.69
CA ALA A 562 -20.48 -30.93 -20.06
C ALA A 562 -20.47 -30.54 -21.56
N GLY A 563 -20.15 -31.51 -22.44
CA GLY A 563 -20.11 -31.30 -23.90
C GLY A 563 -18.83 -30.66 -24.44
N LYS A 564 -17.84 -30.37 -23.59
CA LYS A 564 -16.53 -29.83 -23.99
C LYS A 564 -15.41 -30.84 -23.77
N PRO A 565 -14.32 -30.83 -24.55
CA PRO A 565 -13.12 -31.60 -24.25
C PRO A 565 -12.67 -31.37 -22.80
N ALA A 566 -12.24 -32.41 -22.10
CA ALA A 566 -11.91 -32.34 -20.68
C ALA A 566 -10.88 -31.24 -20.36
N SER A 567 -9.81 -31.14 -21.15
CA SER A 567 -8.76 -30.13 -21.06
C SER A 567 -9.30 -28.70 -21.24
N GLU A 568 -10.13 -28.47 -22.26
CA GLU A 568 -10.78 -27.17 -22.48
C GLU A 568 -11.72 -26.80 -21.33
N PHE A 569 -12.50 -27.77 -20.85
CA PHE A 569 -13.43 -27.57 -19.74
C PHE A 569 -12.69 -27.15 -18.46
N VAL A 570 -11.61 -27.83 -18.10
CA VAL A 570 -10.86 -27.51 -16.88
C VAL A 570 -10.07 -26.22 -17.01
N ASP A 571 -9.48 -25.91 -18.17
CA ASP A 571 -8.79 -24.65 -18.43
C ASP A 571 -9.75 -23.46 -18.28
N PHE A 572 -10.89 -23.52 -18.97
CA PHE A 572 -11.92 -22.49 -18.88
C PHE A 572 -12.47 -22.34 -17.46
N THR A 573 -12.82 -23.44 -16.81
CA THR A 573 -13.43 -23.40 -15.47
C THR A 573 -12.44 -22.87 -14.43
N PHE A 574 -11.18 -23.28 -14.50
CA PHE A 574 -10.14 -22.78 -13.60
C PHE A 574 -9.88 -21.29 -13.80
N ASP A 575 -9.79 -20.84 -15.05
CA ASP A 575 -9.64 -19.43 -15.39
C ASP A 575 -10.79 -18.57 -14.84
N ARG A 576 -12.05 -19.01 -15.06
CA ARG A 576 -13.24 -18.33 -14.50
C ARG A 576 -13.26 -18.33 -12.98
N LEU A 577 -12.81 -19.41 -12.36
CA LEU A 577 -12.74 -19.51 -10.90
C LEU A 577 -11.70 -18.54 -10.32
N CYS A 578 -10.53 -18.38 -10.96
CA CYS A 578 -9.54 -17.37 -10.56
C CYS A 578 -10.11 -15.95 -10.62
N CYS A 579 -10.78 -15.58 -11.72
CA CYS A 579 -11.46 -14.29 -11.84
C CYS A 579 -12.49 -14.11 -10.71
N PHE A 580 -13.34 -15.11 -10.47
CA PHE A 580 -14.37 -15.04 -9.43
C PHE A 580 -13.79 -14.84 -8.03
N VAL A 581 -12.72 -15.57 -7.68
CA VAL A 581 -12.07 -15.47 -6.37
C VAL A 581 -11.50 -14.06 -6.16
N GLU A 582 -10.77 -13.53 -7.14
CA GLU A 582 -10.15 -12.20 -7.04
C GLU A 582 -11.21 -11.09 -7.02
N GLU A 583 -12.13 -11.09 -7.97
CA GLU A 583 -13.07 -9.99 -8.20
C GLU A 583 -14.12 -9.90 -7.10
N LEU A 584 -14.69 -11.04 -6.67
CA LEU A 584 -15.66 -11.02 -5.59
C LEU A 584 -15.02 -10.59 -4.27
N SER A 585 -13.82 -11.09 -3.96
CA SER A 585 -13.09 -10.70 -2.75
C SER A 585 -12.75 -9.22 -2.78
N SER A 586 -12.22 -8.73 -3.90
CA SER A 586 -11.84 -7.32 -4.07
C SER A 586 -13.04 -6.39 -3.99
N HIS A 587 -14.18 -6.76 -4.59
CA HIS A 587 -15.42 -5.98 -4.50
C HIS A 587 -15.94 -5.89 -3.07
N CYS A 588 -15.97 -7.01 -2.36
CA CYS A 588 -16.44 -7.05 -0.98
C CYS A 588 -15.48 -6.30 -0.03
N LEU A 589 -14.16 -6.41 -0.24
CA LEU A 589 -13.15 -5.65 0.51
C LEU A 589 -13.26 -4.14 0.23
N ARG A 590 -13.43 -3.72 -1.03
CA ARG A 590 -13.66 -2.32 -1.41
C ARG A 590 -14.82 -1.71 -0.64
N ARG A 591 -15.94 -2.43 -0.51
CA ARG A 591 -17.13 -1.96 0.25
C ARG A 591 -16.88 -1.79 1.75
N LYS A 592 -15.79 -2.35 2.28
CA LYS A 592 -15.37 -2.22 3.68
C LYS A 592 -14.30 -1.13 3.87
N MET A 593 -13.78 -0.53 2.79
CA MET A 593 -12.74 0.49 2.89
C MET A 593 -13.22 1.70 3.69
N PRO A 594 -12.40 2.21 4.64
CA PRO A 594 -12.78 3.33 5.48
C PRO A 594 -12.62 4.68 4.76
N GLY A 595 -13.61 5.56 4.92
CA GLY A 595 -13.56 6.94 4.42
C GLY A 595 -13.64 7.02 2.89
N SER A 596 -13.09 8.10 2.31
CA SER A 596 -13.09 8.37 0.87
C SER A 596 -11.94 7.67 0.12
N VAL A 597 -11.69 6.40 0.48
CA VAL A 597 -10.69 5.54 -0.15
C VAL A 597 -11.40 4.42 -0.90
N THR A 598 -10.87 4.09 -2.07
CA THR A 598 -11.47 3.14 -3.00
C THR A 598 -10.42 2.21 -3.61
N LEU A 599 -10.90 1.28 -4.42
CA LEU A 599 -10.07 0.40 -5.23
C LEU A 599 -10.10 0.89 -6.68
N THR A 600 -8.95 0.90 -7.33
CA THR A 600 -8.83 1.12 -8.77
C THR A 600 -8.09 -0.04 -9.43
N GLU A 601 -8.34 -0.25 -10.71
CA GLU A 601 -7.66 -1.24 -11.53
C GLU A 601 -6.40 -0.64 -12.18
N ILE A 602 -5.28 -1.35 -12.04
CA ILE A 602 -4.02 -1.04 -12.69
C ILE A 602 -4.09 -1.60 -14.12
N PRO A 603 -3.98 -0.75 -15.16
CA PRO A 603 -3.94 -1.22 -16.54
C PRO A 603 -2.81 -2.24 -16.72
N LEU A 604 -3.07 -3.30 -17.51
CA LEU A 604 -2.12 -4.40 -17.71
C LEU A 604 -0.70 -3.93 -18.07
N ALA A 605 -0.59 -2.92 -18.94
CA ALA A 605 0.70 -2.35 -19.38
C ALA A 605 1.48 -1.61 -18.27
N ASN A 606 0.80 -1.21 -17.19
CA ASN A 606 1.37 -0.46 -16.07
C ASN A 606 1.66 -1.34 -14.85
N ARG A 607 1.38 -2.65 -14.93
CA ARG A 607 1.64 -3.57 -13.83
C ARG A 607 3.13 -3.87 -13.73
N VAL A 608 3.62 -3.92 -12.50
CA VAL A 608 5.02 -4.21 -12.21
C VAL A 608 5.30 -5.68 -12.51
N SER A 609 6.30 -5.97 -13.32
CA SER A 609 6.63 -7.35 -13.76
C SER A 609 7.00 -8.29 -12.61
N GLU A 610 7.56 -7.76 -11.52
CA GLU A 610 7.93 -8.58 -10.37
C GLU A 610 6.72 -9.09 -9.58
N VAL A 611 5.63 -8.31 -9.55
CA VAL A 611 4.40 -8.59 -8.79
C VAL A 611 3.22 -7.95 -9.54
N PRO A 612 2.68 -8.60 -10.59
CA PRO A 612 1.66 -8.00 -11.45
C PRO A 612 0.26 -8.01 -10.79
N GLU A 613 0.13 -7.29 -9.68
CA GLU A 613 -1.14 -7.03 -9.02
C GLU A 613 -2.10 -6.27 -9.94
N ARG A 614 -3.40 -6.60 -9.87
CA ARG A 614 -4.43 -5.96 -10.68
C ARG A 614 -4.99 -4.69 -10.04
N PHE A 615 -4.99 -4.63 -8.72
CA PHE A 615 -5.66 -3.55 -8.00
C PHE A 615 -4.71 -2.77 -7.10
N ARG A 616 -5.02 -1.48 -6.91
CA ARG A 616 -4.39 -0.64 -5.90
C ARG A 616 -5.42 0.24 -5.20
N ILE A 617 -5.02 0.76 -4.06
CA ILE A 617 -5.78 1.73 -3.29
C ILE A 617 -5.65 3.12 -3.95
N ALA A 618 -6.77 3.83 -4.04
CA ALA A 618 -6.86 5.20 -4.55
C ALA A 618 -7.80 6.04 -3.68
N LEU A 619 -7.81 7.36 -3.85
CA LEU A 619 -8.89 8.18 -3.30
C LEU A 619 -10.13 8.12 -4.19
N GLU A 620 -11.30 8.16 -3.58
CA GLU A 620 -12.58 8.21 -4.30
C GLU A 620 -12.74 9.51 -5.11
N ASN A 621 -12.25 10.63 -4.55
CA ASN A 621 -12.27 11.94 -5.20
C ASN A 621 -10.87 12.34 -5.66
N GLY A 622 -10.73 12.74 -6.92
CA GLY A 622 -9.47 13.18 -7.54
C GLY A 622 -8.49 12.05 -7.88
N GLY A 623 -8.64 10.87 -7.29
CA GLY A 623 -7.86 9.68 -7.65
C GLY A 623 -8.36 9.00 -8.92
N GLN A 624 -7.77 7.86 -9.24
CA GLN A 624 -8.21 7.04 -10.36
C GLN A 624 -9.67 6.55 -10.22
N PRO A 625 -10.35 6.26 -11.34
CA PRO A 625 -11.73 5.80 -11.32
C PRO A 625 -11.91 4.58 -10.42
N THR A 626 -12.94 4.66 -9.57
CA THR A 626 -13.33 3.53 -8.73
C THR A 626 -13.65 2.31 -9.59
N TRP A 627 -12.95 1.21 -9.33
CA TRP A 627 -13.22 -0.07 -9.95
C TRP A 627 -14.60 -0.59 -9.53
N ARG A 628 -15.32 -1.15 -10.49
CA ARG A 628 -16.61 -1.79 -10.32
C ARG A 628 -16.53 -3.22 -10.81
N ILE A 629 -17.09 -4.14 -10.04
CA ILE A 629 -17.16 -5.53 -10.44
C ILE A 629 -17.98 -5.67 -11.73
N ALA A 630 -17.40 -6.32 -12.72
CA ALA A 630 -18.04 -6.56 -14.01
C ALA A 630 -17.51 -7.85 -14.62
N PHE A 631 -18.39 -8.63 -15.26
CA PHE A 631 -17.97 -9.86 -15.92
C PHE A 631 -17.30 -9.51 -17.24
N HIS A 632 -16.17 -10.14 -17.52
CA HIS A 632 -15.46 -10.02 -18.80
C HIS A 632 -15.11 -11.41 -19.34
N GLU A 633 -15.04 -11.56 -20.67
CA GLU A 633 -14.65 -12.83 -21.30
C GLU A 633 -13.13 -13.04 -21.31
N SER A 634 -12.35 -11.97 -21.17
CA SER A 634 -10.89 -12.01 -21.10
C SER A 634 -10.40 -12.95 -20.00
N ARG A 635 -9.37 -13.74 -20.31
CA ARG A 635 -8.69 -14.64 -19.36
C ARG A 635 -8.17 -13.88 -18.16
N PHE A 636 -8.10 -14.56 -17.01
CA PHE A 636 -7.57 -14.03 -15.76
C PHE A 636 -6.26 -13.28 -15.98
N GLU A 637 -5.28 -13.88 -16.64
CA GLU A 637 -3.96 -13.27 -16.87
C GLU A 637 -3.99 -12.01 -17.75
N ASN A 638 -5.06 -11.81 -18.52
CA ASN A 638 -5.21 -10.73 -19.49
C ASN A 638 -6.17 -9.63 -19.02
N THR A 639 -6.66 -9.73 -17.78
CA THR A 639 -7.59 -8.75 -17.19
C THR A 639 -6.87 -7.84 -16.27
#